data_AF-A0A350Y4E5-F1
#
_entry.id   AF-A0A350Y4E5-F1
#
_cell.length_a   1.000
_cell.length_b   1.000
_cell.length_c   1.000
_cell.angle_alpha   90.00
_cell.angle_beta   90.00
_cell.angle_gamma   90.00
#
_symmetry.space_group_name_H-M   'P 1'
#
loop_
_entity.id
_entity.type
_entity.pdbx_description
1 polymer ?
#
loop_
_entity_poly.entity_id
_entity_poly.type
_entity_poly.pdbx_seq_one_letter_code
_entity_poly.pdbx_strand_id
1 'polypeptide(L)'
;MTSSYSADQIQVLEGLEAVRKRPGMYIGSTGPRGLHHLVYEVVDNSIDEALAGYCSHITIDINADGSVTVTDDGRGIPTDTHSKTGKSALETVMTVLHAGGKFGGGGYKVSGGLHGVGVSVVNALSEWVEVTVWREKKEHLQRYERGIPATELKTKAYKEARTGTSVSFKPDTQIFTTGIEFDYTTLSSRLRELAYLNAGVQITFSDKRLAEPRVETYYYEGGIQEYVAYMNREKEPLHQEIIYIQGERSGIQIEVALQWCVDAYSDNLLGFANNIRTIDGGTHLEGLKTVLTRTMNAIARKRNKIKENEANLGGENVREGLTGVISVKVPDPEFEGQTKTKLGNTEVRGIVDSLVGEVLTEYLEFRPQVADAILDKAIQAFKAAEAARRARELVRRKSVLESSPLPGKLADCSSRDPAESEIFIVEGDSAGGSAKQGRDRQFQAILPLRGKILNIEKTDDAKIYKNTEIQSLITALGLGIKGEEFDASQLRYHRIVIMSVAGDEPTLVMDDTGRTEFVSIGGFIDDCIEGRRTTERYQVISFDPVTHATRFRPLKAVIRHGHEEPMYKITTRYNRSIKVTSSHSVFVYENGEVQLKKGNEVKPGDLLVASRRLPRPAENPTQIDLLKTFYRAGLTQSLYLQGEDVRRVASQRVLAKVERPEFLNEPRVQLNLEAWQKLIAQRQAARISQKQVAASCGVKQPITISHWERGINRPTLPNFLSYLDAIGGNDNVIYETLPSKIDELVAQDDTSKNARWREVSCYKPFDYFTPSELAQLGEDVQIVPQAHTEKAFNRYLPITQELMWFLGWYVAEGTLSKHQVSLNLGKKDEPFIPQLKAAIQVVFGETPRCYNDPDSDGIKLYFHSVAAARLLQAWGLAKLAHKKQLPDLLFSLSEELQLTFLEGYFLGDGTTGGKHLSFTTNSGTLKDGLLYLFGQLGLIASTTEHQPSTAADAPIQTRHPYYTITIGGKEQIAECRPIWKQHPLAYKLEAHLANPTRKAQDYVPISDDLMGLKVLSNQEVELVGDYVYDFSVEGDENFICGIGGLGAKNTDADVDGAHIRTLLLTFFYRYQRALVDQGYIYIACPPLYKVERGRNHYYCYSDRELTNLIQHEFPANANYTIQRFKGLGEMMPQQLWDTTMNPASRTLKQVEIEDAAEADRVFTVLMGDRVAPRREFIETYGSRLNLTDLDI
;
A
#
# COMPACT_ATOMS: atom_id res chain seq x y z
N MET A 1 -27.96 -49.75 11.17
CA MET A 1 -28.48 -50.04 12.52
C MET A 1 -29.36 -48.87 12.94
N THR A 2 -30.47 -49.10 13.65
CA THR A 2 -31.28 -48.03 14.23
C THR A 2 -30.60 -47.50 15.48
N SER A 3 -30.09 -46.25 15.44
CA SER A 3 -29.59 -45.59 16.64
C SER A 3 -30.77 -45.19 17.52
N SER A 4 -30.91 -45.81 18.70
CA SER A 4 -31.93 -45.46 19.69
C SER A 4 -31.43 -44.33 20.58
N TYR A 5 -32.07 -43.17 20.53
CA TYR A 5 -31.81 -42.06 21.45
C TYR A 5 -32.35 -42.42 22.84
N SER A 6 -31.46 -42.59 23.82
CA SER A 6 -31.79 -42.95 25.21
C SER A 6 -31.35 -41.86 26.20
N ALA A 7 -31.79 -41.96 27.46
CA ALA A 7 -31.37 -41.04 28.52
C ALA A 7 -29.84 -41.00 28.72
N ASP A 8 -29.15 -42.12 28.45
CA ASP A 8 -27.69 -42.27 28.54
C ASP A 8 -26.93 -41.43 27.51
N GLN A 9 -27.63 -40.88 26.50
CA GLN A 9 -27.05 -39.94 25.52
C GLN A 9 -27.15 -38.48 25.98
N ILE A 10 -27.80 -38.21 27.12
CA ILE A 10 -27.88 -36.87 27.72
C ILE A 10 -26.66 -36.67 28.64
N GLN A 11 -25.58 -36.15 28.08
CA GLN A 11 -24.37 -35.83 28.85
C GLN A 11 -24.56 -34.54 29.68
N VAL A 12 -24.60 -34.68 31.00
CA VAL A 12 -24.40 -33.58 31.95
C VAL A 12 -22.89 -33.29 32.06
N LEU A 13 -22.52 -32.02 32.21
CA LEU A 13 -21.13 -31.58 32.40
C LEU A 13 -21.05 -30.80 33.72
N GLU A 14 -20.15 -31.20 34.61
CA GLU A 14 -20.09 -30.63 35.97
C GLU A 14 -18.95 -29.60 36.12
N GLY A 15 -19.15 -28.63 37.02
CA GLY A 15 -18.16 -27.59 37.33
C GLY A 15 -17.68 -26.83 36.09
N LEU A 16 -16.38 -26.95 35.80
CA LEU A 16 -15.72 -26.25 34.68
C LEU A 16 -15.61 -27.08 33.39
N GLU A 17 -16.11 -28.33 33.37
CA GLU A 17 -16.11 -29.15 32.14
C GLU A 17 -16.93 -28.52 31.01
N ALA A 18 -18.04 -27.86 31.35
CA ALA A 18 -18.87 -27.12 30.40
C ALA A 18 -18.08 -26.03 29.67
N VAL A 19 -17.21 -25.30 30.39
CA VAL A 19 -16.33 -24.27 29.82
C VAL A 19 -15.33 -24.88 28.87
N ARG A 20 -14.64 -25.97 29.27
CA ARG A 20 -13.65 -26.67 28.43
C ARG A 20 -14.29 -27.33 27.19
N LYS A 21 -15.56 -27.75 27.28
CA LYS A 21 -16.29 -28.38 26.16
C LYS A 21 -16.92 -27.36 25.19
N ARG A 22 -17.24 -26.15 25.65
CA ARG A 22 -17.87 -25.07 24.86
C ARG A 22 -17.18 -23.70 25.06
N PRO A 23 -15.85 -23.58 24.89
CA PRO A 23 -15.09 -22.37 25.23
C PRO A 23 -15.58 -21.09 24.52
N GLY A 24 -16.03 -21.20 23.26
CA GLY A 24 -16.57 -20.07 22.50
C GLY A 24 -17.78 -19.38 23.13
N MET A 25 -18.55 -20.05 23.99
CA MET A 25 -19.66 -19.41 24.74
C MET A 25 -19.17 -18.44 25.83
N TYR A 26 -17.93 -18.57 26.27
CA TYR A 26 -17.35 -17.80 27.38
C TYR A 26 -16.30 -16.78 26.92
N ILE A 27 -15.52 -17.11 25.88
CA ILE A 27 -14.44 -16.25 25.34
C ILE A 27 -14.63 -15.89 23.85
N GLY A 28 -15.81 -16.15 23.29
CA GLY A 28 -16.18 -15.85 21.90
C GLY A 28 -15.57 -16.79 20.84
N SER A 29 -14.30 -17.19 21.00
CA SER A 29 -13.57 -18.04 20.04
C SER A 29 -12.41 -18.79 20.70
N THR A 30 -11.87 -19.82 20.05
CA THR A 30 -10.60 -20.48 20.45
C THR A 30 -9.40 -20.05 19.58
N GLY A 31 -9.56 -19.01 18.77
CA GLY A 31 -8.47 -18.37 18.03
C GLY A 31 -7.83 -17.22 18.84
N PRO A 32 -6.92 -16.44 18.21
CA PRO A 32 -6.16 -15.40 18.89
C PRO A 32 -7.01 -14.37 19.66
N ARG A 33 -8.20 -14.01 19.20
CA ARG A 33 -9.10 -13.09 19.93
C ARG A 33 -9.50 -13.64 21.31
N GLY A 34 -9.82 -14.94 21.38
CA GLY A 34 -10.19 -15.60 22.64
C GLY A 34 -8.98 -15.83 23.55
N LEU A 35 -7.79 -16.05 22.98
CA LEU A 35 -6.54 -16.18 23.73
C LEU A 35 -6.24 -14.88 24.51
N HIS A 36 -6.29 -13.72 23.84
CA HIS A 36 -6.10 -12.42 24.48
C HIS A 36 -7.20 -12.08 25.50
N HIS A 37 -8.43 -12.55 25.27
CA HIS A 37 -9.55 -12.38 26.21
C HIS A 37 -9.27 -12.99 27.59
N LEU A 38 -8.44 -14.04 27.68
CA LEU A 38 -7.99 -14.58 28.97
C LEU A 38 -7.20 -13.56 29.79
N VAL A 39 -6.31 -12.79 29.13
CA VAL A 39 -5.54 -11.73 29.79
C VAL A 39 -6.45 -10.58 30.22
N TYR A 40 -7.39 -10.20 29.34
CA TYR A 40 -8.34 -9.12 29.64
C TYR A 40 -9.22 -9.44 30.84
N GLU A 41 -9.77 -10.66 30.97
CA GLU A 41 -10.56 -11.05 32.15
C GLU A 41 -9.75 -11.04 33.46
N VAL A 42 -8.42 -11.24 33.44
CA VAL A 42 -7.59 -11.08 34.65
C VAL A 42 -7.29 -9.60 34.92
N VAL A 43 -6.90 -8.82 33.91
CA VAL A 43 -6.57 -7.39 34.04
C VAL A 43 -7.80 -6.58 34.46
N ASP A 44 -8.98 -6.83 33.89
CA ASP A 44 -10.22 -6.13 34.26
C ASP A 44 -10.59 -6.36 35.74
N ASN A 45 -10.16 -7.48 36.37
CA ASN A 45 -10.34 -7.69 37.82
C ASN A 45 -9.41 -6.80 38.67
N SER A 46 -8.15 -6.60 38.26
CA SER A 46 -7.23 -5.66 38.91
C SER A 46 -7.65 -4.19 38.68
N ILE A 47 -8.20 -3.88 37.51
CA ILE A 47 -8.81 -2.58 37.20
C ILE A 47 -10.06 -2.33 38.07
N ASP A 48 -10.88 -3.34 38.37
CA ASP A 48 -12.00 -3.20 39.31
C ASP A 48 -11.53 -2.90 40.77
N GLU A 49 -10.34 -3.37 41.19
CA GLU A 49 -9.71 -2.94 42.47
C GLU A 49 -9.19 -1.49 42.40
N ALA A 50 -8.74 -1.03 41.22
CA ALA A 50 -8.30 0.35 41.01
C ALA A 50 -9.49 1.33 40.99
N LEU A 51 -10.60 0.97 40.34
CA LEU A 51 -11.88 1.69 40.40
C LEU A 51 -12.45 1.78 41.82
N ALA A 52 -12.16 0.78 42.67
CA ALA A 52 -12.51 0.81 44.09
C ALA A 52 -11.57 1.68 44.94
N GLY A 53 -10.50 2.24 44.37
CA GLY A 53 -9.55 3.12 45.04
C GLY A 53 -8.47 2.41 45.86
N TYR A 54 -8.20 1.12 45.59
CA TYR A 54 -7.24 0.32 46.36
C TYR A 54 -6.02 -0.18 45.58
N CYS A 55 -6.09 -0.21 44.25
CA CYS A 55 -4.95 -0.54 43.38
C CYS A 55 -4.44 0.74 42.70
N SER A 56 -3.12 0.91 42.65
CA SER A 56 -2.43 2.02 41.98
C SER A 56 -1.46 1.55 40.89
N HIS A 57 -1.02 0.28 40.97
CA HIS A 57 -0.03 -0.29 40.05
C HIS A 57 -0.44 -1.69 39.61
N ILE A 58 -0.49 -1.91 38.30
CA ILE A 58 -0.72 -3.23 37.68
C ILE A 58 0.49 -3.59 36.82
N THR A 59 1.07 -4.76 37.04
CA THR A 59 2.15 -5.33 36.21
C THR A 59 1.60 -6.50 35.39
N ILE A 60 1.85 -6.49 34.08
CA ILE A 60 1.54 -7.59 33.17
C ILE A 60 2.83 -8.05 32.50
N ASP A 61 3.14 -9.33 32.61
CA ASP A 61 4.35 -9.94 32.05
C ASP A 61 3.98 -11.08 31.10
N ILE A 62 4.47 -11.04 29.85
CA ILE A 62 4.58 -12.23 29.01
C ILE A 62 5.91 -12.92 29.35
N ASN A 63 5.84 -14.16 29.83
CA ASN A 63 7.02 -14.91 30.28
C ASN A 63 7.65 -15.71 29.13
N ALA A 64 8.94 -16.03 29.27
CA ALA A 64 9.72 -16.78 28.27
C ALA A 64 9.20 -18.19 27.96
N ASP A 65 8.35 -18.77 28.80
CA ASP A 65 7.74 -20.08 28.57
C ASP A 65 6.37 -20.01 27.85
N GLY A 66 5.87 -18.80 27.56
CA GLY A 66 4.55 -18.57 26.97
C GLY A 66 3.40 -18.41 27.98
N SER A 67 3.68 -18.43 29.29
CA SER A 67 2.69 -18.01 30.31
C SER A 67 2.56 -16.48 30.38
N VAL A 68 1.45 -16.00 30.94
CA VAL A 68 1.26 -14.59 31.31
C VAL A 68 1.05 -14.47 32.81
N THR A 69 1.68 -13.47 33.43
CA THR A 69 1.46 -13.10 34.82
C THR A 69 0.86 -11.70 34.91
N VAL A 70 -0.28 -11.56 35.59
CA VAL A 70 -0.86 -10.27 35.97
C VAL A 70 -0.74 -10.10 37.48
N THR A 71 -0.31 -8.93 37.94
CA THR A 71 -0.10 -8.63 39.36
C THR A 71 -0.61 -7.24 39.71
N ASP A 72 -1.35 -7.12 40.82
CA ASP A 72 -1.80 -5.85 41.39
C ASP A 72 -1.29 -5.62 42.82
N ASP A 73 -1.45 -4.38 43.28
CA ASP A 73 -1.22 -3.90 44.66
C ASP A 73 -2.52 -3.74 45.48
N GLY A 74 -3.64 -4.28 44.98
CA GLY A 74 -4.99 -4.10 45.54
C GLY A 74 -5.24 -4.79 46.89
N ARG A 75 -6.51 -5.03 47.26
CA ARG A 75 -6.87 -5.62 48.58
C ARG A 75 -6.53 -7.10 48.72
N GLY A 76 -6.24 -7.78 47.62
CA GLY A 76 -6.06 -9.24 47.53
C GLY A 76 -7.37 -10.02 47.68
N ILE A 77 -7.55 -11.07 46.87
CA ILE A 77 -8.74 -11.95 46.90
C ILE A 77 -8.93 -12.53 48.32
N PRO A 78 -10.16 -12.58 48.89
CA PRO A 78 -10.39 -13.21 50.19
C PRO A 78 -9.97 -14.69 50.22
N THR A 79 -9.32 -15.10 51.31
CA THR A 79 -8.76 -16.46 51.48
C THR A 79 -9.47 -17.28 52.54
N ASP A 80 -10.40 -16.68 53.29
CA ASP A 80 -11.19 -17.31 54.34
C ASP A 80 -12.12 -18.42 53.82
N THR A 81 -12.62 -19.28 54.71
CA THR A 81 -13.55 -20.36 54.32
C THR A 81 -14.93 -19.80 53.96
N HIS A 82 -15.41 -20.07 52.75
CA HIS A 82 -16.69 -19.59 52.27
C HIS A 82 -17.85 -20.50 52.73
N SER A 83 -18.82 -19.90 53.42
CA SER A 83 -19.83 -20.61 54.23
C SER A 83 -20.78 -21.53 53.46
N LYS A 84 -20.97 -21.35 52.15
CA LYS A 84 -21.80 -22.22 51.31
C LYS A 84 -21.04 -23.37 50.63
N THR A 85 -19.73 -23.23 50.43
CA THR A 85 -18.92 -24.19 49.65
C THR A 85 -17.95 -25.00 50.50
N GLY A 86 -17.65 -24.57 51.74
CA GLY A 86 -16.70 -25.24 52.63
C GLY A 86 -15.23 -25.14 52.21
N LYS A 87 -14.97 -24.54 51.05
CA LYS A 87 -13.65 -24.26 50.47
C LYS A 87 -13.15 -22.87 50.88
N SER A 88 -11.89 -22.55 50.60
CA SER A 88 -11.43 -21.15 50.64
C SER A 88 -12.24 -20.30 49.63
N ALA A 89 -12.37 -19.01 49.90
CA ALA A 89 -13.03 -18.08 48.99
C ALA A 89 -12.24 -17.94 47.67
N LEU A 90 -10.90 -18.00 47.70
CA LEU A 90 -10.04 -18.11 46.52
C LEU A 90 -10.39 -19.34 45.68
N GLU A 91 -10.40 -20.54 46.26
CA GLU A 91 -10.74 -21.77 45.52
C GLU A 91 -12.19 -21.74 45.02
N THR A 92 -13.09 -21.10 45.77
CA THR A 92 -14.48 -20.91 45.36
C THR A 92 -14.59 -20.06 44.10
N VAL A 93 -13.93 -18.89 44.01
CA VAL A 93 -13.96 -18.07 42.78
C VAL A 93 -13.17 -18.67 41.62
N MET A 94 -12.18 -19.53 41.91
CA MET A 94 -11.39 -20.23 40.88
C MET A 94 -12.07 -21.48 40.32
N THR A 95 -12.92 -22.17 41.08
CA THR A 95 -13.50 -23.48 40.71
C THR A 95 -15.01 -23.50 40.49
N VAL A 96 -15.72 -22.42 40.85
CA VAL A 96 -17.19 -22.32 40.72
C VAL A 96 -17.56 -21.18 39.76
N LEU A 97 -18.46 -21.45 38.82
CA LEU A 97 -19.04 -20.42 37.95
C LEU A 97 -20.06 -19.56 38.71
N HIS A 98 -20.12 -18.28 38.38
CA HIS A 98 -20.96 -17.27 39.05
C HIS A 98 -20.63 -17.10 40.56
N ALA A 99 -19.35 -17.24 40.91
CA ALA A 99 -18.84 -16.99 42.26
C ALA A 99 -17.95 -15.74 42.28
N GLY A 100 -18.34 -14.73 43.07
CA GLY A 100 -17.54 -13.51 43.22
C GLY A 100 -18.21 -12.46 44.10
N GLY A 101 -17.41 -11.51 44.61
CA GLY A 101 -17.90 -10.42 45.48
C GLY A 101 -18.73 -9.32 44.78
N LYS A 102 -18.96 -9.45 43.47
CA LYS A 102 -19.55 -8.41 42.61
C LYS A 102 -21.09 -8.44 42.57
N PHE A 103 -21.72 -9.50 43.08
CA PHE A 103 -23.20 -9.65 43.13
C PHE A 103 -23.89 -9.06 44.37
N GLY A 104 -23.13 -8.54 45.35
CA GLY A 104 -23.62 -8.27 46.71
C GLY A 104 -23.73 -6.81 47.13
N GLY A 105 -23.49 -5.85 46.22
CA GLY A 105 -23.50 -4.39 46.49
C GLY A 105 -22.41 -3.86 47.44
N GLY A 106 -21.83 -4.69 48.31
CA GLY A 106 -20.86 -4.27 49.34
C GLY A 106 -19.37 -4.44 48.99
N GLY A 107 -19.02 -5.11 47.88
CA GLY A 107 -17.62 -5.38 47.51
C GLY A 107 -16.96 -4.31 46.63
N TYR A 108 -17.74 -3.75 45.71
CA TYR A 108 -17.36 -2.75 44.71
C TYR A 108 -18.57 -1.81 44.52
N LYS A 109 -18.33 -0.49 44.41
CA LYS A 109 -19.40 0.51 44.17
C LYS A 109 -19.74 0.66 42.67
N VAL A 110 -18.77 0.36 41.82
CA VAL A 110 -18.80 0.37 40.35
C VAL A 110 -17.85 -0.77 39.93
N SER A 111 -18.22 -1.60 38.96
CA SER A 111 -17.31 -2.63 38.41
C SER A 111 -17.71 -3.09 37.00
N GLY A 112 -16.77 -3.61 36.22
CA GLY A 112 -17.03 -4.26 34.93
C GLY A 112 -17.31 -5.76 35.03
N GLY A 113 -16.90 -6.42 36.12
CA GLY A 113 -16.95 -7.87 36.31
C GLY A 113 -18.31 -8.48 36.70
N LEU A 114 -19.41 -8.17 35.99
CA LEU A 114 -20.79 -8.54 36.38
C LEU A 114 -21.06 -10.03 36.61
N HIS A 115 -20.48 -10.93 35.81
CA HIS A 115 -21.00 -12.30 35.68
C HIS A 115 -20.32 -13.36 36.57
N GLY A 116 -19.27 -13.00 37.32
CA GLY A 116 -18.61 -13.91 38.27
C GLY A 116 -18.00 -15.20 37.66
N VAL A 117 -17.58 -15.15 36.40
CA VAL A 117 -17.02 -16.30 35.65
C VAL A 117 -15.62 -16.10 35.07
N GLY A 118 -15.11 -14.86 35.00
CA GLY A 118 -13.87 -14.53 34.28
C GLY A 118 -12.66 -15.39 34.70
N VAL A 119 -12.26 -15.31 35.97
CA VAL A 119 -11.05 -16.00 36.46
C VAL A 119 -11.22 -17.53 36.50
N SER A 120 -12.43 -18.04 36.71
CA SER A 120 -12.72 -19.49 36.64
C SER A 120 -12.78 -20.02 35.20
N VAL A 121 -13.12 -19.19 34.22
CA VAL A 121 -12.94 -19.48 32.79
C VAL A 121 -11.46 -19.49 32.41
N VAL A 122 -10.66 -18.53 32.88
CA VAL A 122 -9.19 -18.54 32.70
C VAL A 122 -8.58 -19.81 33.31
N ASN A 123 -9.03 -20.22 34.50
CA ASN A 123 -8.63 -21.48 35.12
C ASN A 123 -9.00 -22.71 34.29
N ALA A 124 -10.24 -22.78 33.79
CA ALA A 124 -10.72 -23.88 32.96
C ALA A 124 -9.92 -24.03 31.66
N LEU A 125 -9.57 -22.91 31.01
CA LEU A 125 -8.97 -22.88 29.68
C LEU A 125 -7.43 -22.83 29.68
N SER A 126 -6.80 -22.92 30.86
CA SER A 126 -5.35 -22.99 31.03
C SER A 126 -4.86 -24.42 31.27
N GLU A 127 -3.64 -24.74 30.84
CA GLU A 127 -2.92 -25.94 31.25
C GLU A 127 -2.69 -25.90 32.76
N TRP A 128 -2.17 -24.78 33.26
CA TRP A 128 -2.03 -24.48 34.69
C TRP A 128 -2.32 -23.01 35.00
N VAL A 129 -2.78 -22.75 36.22
CA VAL A 129 -2.88 -21.42 36.83
C VAL A 129 -2.30 -21.47 38.24
N GLU A 130 -1.52 -20.47 38.60
CA GLU A 130 -0.96 -20.32 39.94
C GLU A 130 -1.34 -18.93 40.48
N VAL A 131 -2.04 -18.90 41.62
CA VAL A 131 -2.53 -17.65 42.23
C VAL A 131 -1.83 -17.43 43.56
N THR A 132 -1.18 -16.27 43.69
CA THR A 132 -0.61 -15.76 44.92
C THR A 132 -1.46 -14.58 45.43
N VAL A 133 -1.81 -14.59 46.71
CA VAL A 133 -2.49 -13.47 47.37
C VAL A 133 -1.64 -12.98 48.53
N TRP A 134 -1.38 -11.68 48.59
CA TRP A 134 -0.82 -11.02 49.78
C TRP A 134 -1.94 -10.32 50.54
N ARG A 135 -2.20 -10.76 51.78
CA ARG A 135 -3.28 -10.23 52.63
C ARG A 135 -2.95 -10.51 54.10
N GLU A 136 -3.27 -9.59 55.01
CA GLU A 136 -3.03 -9.74 56.47
C GLU A 136 -1.58 -10.13 56.87
N LYS A 137 -0.56 -9.69 56.13
CA LYS A 137 0.86 -10.12 56.31
C LYS A 137 1.06 -11.64 56.17
N LYS A 138 0.22 -12.27 55.37
CA LYS A 138 0.34 -13.65 54.90
C LYS A 138 0.50 -13.62 53.38
N GLU A 139 1.21 -14.60 52.87
CA GLU A 139 1.17 -14.97 51.46
C GLU A 139 0.43 -16.30 51.36
N HIS A 140 -0.59 -16.34 50.51
CA HIS A 140 -1.40 -17.52 50.24
C HIS A 140 -1.17 -17.95 48.78
N LEU A 141 -0.82 -19.20 48.55
CA LEU A 141 -0.49 -19.75 47.23
C LEU A 141 -1.35 -20.98 46.94
N GLN A 142 -2.03 -21.01 45.79
CA GLN A 142 -2.77 -22.18 45.31
C GLN A 142 -2.57 -22.37 43.80
N ARG A 143 -2.27 -23.62 43.41
CA ARG A 143 -2.06 -24.01 42.01
C ARG A 143 -3.23 -24.86 41.52
N TYR A 144 -3.59 -24.65 40.26
CA TYR A 144 -4.66 -25.33 39.54
C TYR A 144 -4.14 -25.86 38.20
N GLU A 145 -4.68 -26.97 37.73
CA GLU A 145 -4.36 -27.54 36.42
C GLU A 145 -5.68 -27.90 35.71
N ARG A 146 -5.91 -27.32 34.53
CA ARG A 146 -7.13 -27.49 33.71
C ARG A 146 -8.46 -27.26 34.47
N GLY A 147 -8.48 -26.29 35.40
CA GLY A 147 -9.63 -25.97 36.25
C GLY A 147 -9.68 -26.67 37.61
N ILE A 148 -8.86 -27.70 37.83
CA ILE A 148 -8.87 -28.53 39.05
C ILE A 148 -7.78 -28.05 40.02
N PRO A 149 -8.05 -27.89 41.34
CA PRO A 149 -7.01 -27.52 42.30
C PRO A 149 -5.98 -28.65 42.43
N ALA A 150 -4.73 -28.35 42.06
CA ALA A 150 -3.59 -29.27 42.17
C ALA A 150 -2.92 -29.22 43.55
N THR A 151 -3.18 -28.17 44.34
CA THR A 151 -2.77 -28.08 45.75
C THR A 151 -3.88 -27.52 46.64
N GLU A 152 -3.81 -27.85 47.93
CA GLU A 152 -4.45 -27.04 48.98
C GLU A 152 -3.85 -25.62 49.04
N LEU A 153 -4.54 -24.71 49.74
CA LEU A 153 -4.14 -23.32 49.92
C LEU A 153 -2.94 -23.19 50.90
N LYS A 154 -1.73 -23.18 50.35
CA LYS A 154 -0.49 -23.03 51.13
C LYS A 154 -0.40 -21.62 51.68
N THR A 155 -0.34 -21.48 53.00
CA THR A 155 -0.28 -20.17 53.69
C THR A 155 1.04 -20.03 54.44
N LYS A 156 1.79 -18.95 54.21
CA LYS A 156 3.03 -18.62 54.94
C LYS A 156 3.00 -17.17 55.44
N ALA A 157 3.75 -16.87 56.50
CA ALA A 157 3.91 -15.50 56.97
C ALA A 157 4.76 -14.67 55.98
N TYR A 158 4.30 -13.47 55.66
CA TYR A 158 5.00 -12.52 54.78
C TYR A 158 5.48 -11.32 55.60
N LYS A 159 6.76 -10.94 55.48
CA LYS A 159 7.39 -9.95 56.37
C LYS A 159 7.00 -8.51 56.05
N GLU A 160 6.74 -8.23 54.78
CA GLU A 160 6.43 -6.89 54.27
C GLU A 160 4.92 -6.62 54.37
N ALA A 161 4.54 -5.36 54.44
CA ALA A 161 3.14 -4.93 54.46
C ALA A 161 2.50 -4.89 53.06
N ARG A 162 2.83 -5.87 52.20
CA ARG A 162 2.28 -5.99 50.84
C ARG A 162 0.82 -6.47 50.89
N THR A 163 0.00 -5.90 50.01
CA THR A 163 -1.31 -6.42 49.63
C THR A 163 -1.35 -6.64 48.12
N GLY A 164 -2.36 -7.38 47.65
CA GLY A 164 -2.66 -7.54 46.23
C GLY A 164 -2.75 -9.01 45.80
N THR A 165 -2.95 -9.20 44.50
CA THR A 165 -3.08 -10.50 43.85
C THR A 165 -2.03 -10.64 42.75
N SER A 166 -1.51 -11.84 42.54
CA SER A 166 -0.78 -12.22 41.34
C SER A 166 -1.37 -13.50 40.77
N VAL A 167 -1.72 -13.48 39.49
CA VAL A 167 -2.28 -14.61 38.74
C VAL A 167 -1.35 -14.89 37.58
N SER A 168 -0.68 -16.04 37.62
CA SER A 168 0.14 -16.53 36.51
C SER A 168 -0.55 -17.72 35.86
N PHE A 169 -0.68 -17.73 34.54
CA PHE A 169 -1.35 -18.81 33.82
C PHE A 169 -0.74 -19.11 32.46
N LYS A 170 -0.87 -20.37 32.04
CA LYS A 170 -0.45 -20.85 30.72
C LYS A 170 -1.64 -21.44 29.96
N PRO A 171 -2.06 -20.89 28.81
CA PRO A 171 -3.18 -21.41 28.01
C PRO A 171 -3.04 -22.89 27.64
N ASP A 172 -4.15 -23.62 27.60
CA ASP A 172 -4.13 -25.04 27.25
C ASP A 172 -4.04 -25.24 25.73
N THR A 173 -2.92 -25.80 25.27
CA THR A 173 -2.65 -26.13 23.86
C THR A 173 -3.61 -27.18 23.28
N GLN A 174 -4.37 -27.87 24.13
CA GLN A 174 -5.46 -28.77 23.71
C GLN A 174 -6.74 -28.02 23.29
N ILE A 175 -6.87 -26.75 23.65
CA ILE A 175 -8.07 -25.92 23.40
C ILE A 175 -7.75 -24.84 22.37
N PHE A 176 -6.62 -24.16 22.54
CA PHE A 176 -6.08 -23.20 21.58
C PHE A 176 -5.16 -23.93 20.60
N THR A 177 -5.67 -24.29 19.43
CA THR A 177 -4.94 -25.10 18.43
C THR A 177 -4.21 -24.28 17.37
N THR A 178 -4.54 -22.98 17.25
CA THR A 178 -4.07 -22.11 16.15
C THR A 178 -3.68 -20.75 16.71
N GLY A 179 -2.41 -20.34 16.53
CA GLY A 179 -1.92 -19.04 17.01
C GLY A 179 -1.85 -18.93 18.53
N ILE A 180 -1.14 -19.86 19.19
CA ILE A 180 -1.06 -20.00 20.66
C ILE A 180 -0.03 -19.05 21.30
N GLU A 181 0.28 -17.93 20.64
CA GLU A 181 1.20 -16.92 21.16
C GLU A 181 0.45 -15.62 21.45
N PHE A 182 0.72 -15.03 22.62
CA PHE A 182 0.25 -13.70 22.95
C PHE A 182 0.98 -12.67 22.06
N ASP A 183 0.21 -11.93 21.27
CA ASP A 183 0.71 -10.77 20.54
C ASP A 183 0.87 -9.59 21.51
N TYR A 184 2.09 -9.06 21.53
CA TYR A 184 2.44 -7.89 22.33
C TYR A 184 1.60 -6.67 21.91
N THR A 185 1.35 -6.49 20.61
CA THR A 185 0.71 -5.27 20.07
C THR A 185 -0.75 -5.17 20.50
N THR A 186 -1.49 -6.27 20.36
CA THR A 186 -2.89 -6.45 20.78
C THR A 186 -3.09 -6.23 22.29
N LEU A 187 -2.16 -6.70 23.11
CA LEU A 187 -2.19 -6.44 24.56
C LEU A 187 -1.80 -4.99 24.88
N SER A 188 -0.70 -4.48 24.32
CA SER A 188 -0.21 -3.10 24.47
C SER A 188 -1.30 -2.07 24.16
N SER A 189 -2.03 -2.25 23.05
CA SER A 189 -3.10 -1.35 22.61
C SER A 189 -4.25 -1.27 23.64
N ARG A 190 -4.75 -2.40 24.14
CA ARG A 190 -5.81 -2.45 25.17
C ARG A 190 -5.32 -2.00 26.55
N LEU A 191 -4.07 -2.31 26.94
CA LEU A 191 -3.49 -1.84 28.20
C LEU A 191 -3.29 -0.32 28.22
N ARG A 192 -2.93 0.27 27.08
CA ARG A 192 -2.84 1.73 26.91
C ARG A 192 -4.22 2.39 26.94
N GLU A 193 -5.23 1.80 26.29
CA GLU A 193 -6.65 2.22 26.38
C GLU A 193 -7.13 2.20 27.84
N LEU A 194 -6.82 1.15 28.61
CA LEU A 194 -7.15 1.03 30.03
C LEU A 194 -6.44 2.07 30.91
N ALA A 195 -5.18 2.42 30.64
CA ALA A 195 -4.46 3.46 31.38
C ALA A 195 -5.10 4.86 31.17
N TYR A 196 -5.53 5.18 29.94
CA TYR A 196 -6.26 6.43 29.68
C TYR A 196 -7.64 6.51 30.38
N LEU A 197 -8.32 5.37 30.58
CA LEU A 197 -9.63 5.29 31.24
C LEU A 197 -9.57 5.31 32.77
N ASN A 198 -8.36 5.24 33.34
CA ASN A 198 -8.07 5.20 34.77
C ASN A 198 -6.89 6.11 35.09
N ALA A 199 -7.12 7.42 34.94
CA ALA A 199 -6.10 8.45 35.18
C ALA A 199 -5.42 8.25 36.56
N GLY A 200 -4.08 8.27 36.57
CA GLY A 200 -3.27 8.01 37.76
C GLY A 200 -3.01 6.54 38.12
N VAL A 201 -3.56 5.56 37.38
CA VAL A 201 -3.19 4.14 37.54
C VAL A 201 -2.00 3.83 36.63
N GLN A 202 -0.91 3.31 37.21
CA GLN A 202 0.26 2.88 36.45
C GLN A 202 0.08 1.44 35.96
N ILE A 203 0.17 1.23 34.64
CA ILE A 203 0.16 -0.10 34.02
C ILE A 203 1.54 -0.35 33.41
N THR A 204 2.29 -1.31 33.96
CA THR A 204 3.58 -1.76 33.44
C THR A 204 3.38 -3.04 32.64
N PHE A 205 3.83 -3.07 31.39
CA PHE A 205 3.72 -4.23 30.50
C PHE A 205 5.10 -4.67 30.01
N SER A 206 5.45 -5.95 30.20
CA SER A 206 6.73 -6.50 29.74
C SER A 206 6.61 -7.76 28.89
N ASP A 207 7.54 -7.90 27.94
CA ASP A 207 7.77 -9.12 27.18
C ASP A 207 9.15 -9.68 27.50
N LYS A 208 9.18 -10.80 28.22
CA LYS A 208 10.38 -11.49 28.67
C LYS A 208 10.78 -12.65 27.75
N ARG A 209 10.16 -12.77 26.56
CA ARG A 209 10.57 -13.72 25.51
C ARG A 209 11.84 -13.27 24.78
N LEU A 210 12.14 -11.96 24.80
CA LEU A 210 13.30 -11.34 24.16
C LEU A 210 14.54 -11.39 25.06
N ALA A 211 15.73 -11.42 24.45
CA ALA A 211 17.01 -11.48 25.16
C ALA A 211 17.28 -10.23 26.02
N GLU A 212 16.84 -9.06 25.56
CA GLU A 212 16.60 -7.89 26.40
C GLU A 212 15.07 -7.70 26.49
N PRO A 213 14.45 -7.78 27.70
CA PRO A 213 13.01 -7.67 27.82
C PRO A 213 12.48 -6.31 27.34
N ARG A 214 11.46 -6.32 26.47
CA ARG A 214 10.74 -5.09 26.10
C ARG A 214 9.86 -4.70 27.28
N VAL A 215 9.99 -3.48 27.79
CA VAL A 215 9.15 -2.94 28.88
C VAL A 215 8.55 -1.62 28.45
N GLU A 216 7.23 -1.49 28.56
CA GLU A 216 6.50 -0.23 28.40
C GLU A 216 5.72 0.08 29.69
N THR A 217 5.67 1.35 30.06
CA THR A 217 4.88 1.85 31.19
C THR A 217 3.86 2.84 30.67
N TYR A 218 2.58 2.58 30.94
CA TYR A 218 1.47 3.46 30.64
C TYR A 218 1.03 4.14 31.94
N TYR A 219 1.09 5.46 31.96
CA TYR A 219 0.64 6.31 33.06
C TYR A 219 0.25 7.66 32.45
N TYR A 220 -1.00 8.05 32.62
CA TYR A 220 -1.60 9.25 32.03
C TYR A 220 -2.42 9.97 33.10
N GLU A 221 -2.28 11.28 33.20
CA GLU A 221 -2.92 12.09 34.26
C GLU A 221 -4.11 12.89 33.71
N GLY A 222 -4.06 13.30 32.44
CA GLY A 222 -5.17 13.93 31.72
C GLY A 222 -6.19 12.94 31.12
N GLY A 223 -6.15 11.67 31.53
CA GLY A 223 -7.18 10.67 31.23
C GLY A 223 -7.63 10.62 29.77
N ILE A 224 -8.93 10.72 29.52
CA ILE A 224 -9.48 10.64 28.16
C ILE A 224 -9.19 11.90 27.31
N GLN A 225 -8.72 13.02 27.89
CA GLN A 225 -8.25 14.17 27.10
C GLN A 225 -6.98 13.83 26.33
N GLU A 226 -6.01 13.21 27.02
CA GLU A 226 -4.78 12.72 26.39
C GLU A 226 -5.09 11.63 25.35
N TYR A 227 -6.12 10.82 25.56
CA TYR A 227 -6.54 9.82 24.59
C TYR A 227 -7.12 10.43 23.31
N VAL A 228 -7.92 11.50 23.42
CA VAL A 228 -8.39 12.26 22.23
C VAL A 228 -7.22 12.97 21.54
N ALA A 229 -6.27 13.54 22.28
CA ALA A 229 -5.05 14.10 21.70
C ALA A 229 -4.24 13.05 20.92
N TYR A 230 -4.04 11.86 21.51
CA TYR A 230 -3.37 10.72 20.88
C TYR A 230 -4.09 10.26 19.59
N MET A 231 -5.42 10.19 19.60
CA MET A 231 -6.23 9.85 18.42
C MET A 231 -6.22 10.91 17.31
N ASN A 232 -5.79 12.14 17.61
CA ASN A 232 -5.79 13.28 16.68
C ASN A 232 -4.38 13.76 16.29
N ARG A 233 -3.31 13.14 16.81
CA ARG A 233 -1.90 13.55 16.60
C ARG A 233 -1.44 13.64 15.14
N GLU A 234 -2.16 12.99 14.21
CA GLU A 234 -1.88 12.89 12.77
C GLU A 234 -2.97 13.59 11.91
N LYS A 235 -3.88 14.37 12.53
CA LYS A 235 -4.96 15.12 11.88
C LYS A 235 -4.78 16.63 12.07
N GLU A 236 -5.48 17.45 11.30
CA GLU A 236 -5.54 18.90 11.55
C GLU A 236 -6.72 19.26 12.49
N PRO A 237 -6.48 19.68 13.75
CA PRO A 237 -7.55 20.02 14.67
C PRO A 237 -8.21 21.37 14.30
N LEU A 238 -9.55 21.35 14.17
CA LEU A 238 -10.37 22.55 13.89
C LEU A 238 -10.31 23.57 15.03
N HIS A 239 -10.01 23.11 16.25
CA HIS A 239 -9.72 23.92 17.42
C HIS A 239 -8.68 23.23 18.32
N GLN A 240 -7.73 24.01 18.85
CA GLN A 240 -6.57 23.50 19.59
C GLN A 240 -6.93 22.92 20.97
N GLU A 241 -7.89 23.53 21.67
CA GLU A 241 -8.35 23.08 22.99
C GLU A 241 -9.34 21.91 22.85
N ILE A 242 -9.07 20.78 23.50
CA ILE A 242 -9.98 19.64 23.58
C ILE A 242 -11.10 19.99 24.58
N ILE A 243 -12.35 19.93 24.15
CA ILE A 243 -13.51 20.18 25.02
C ILE A 243 -13.63 19.01 25.99
N TYR A 244 -13.51 19.27 27.29
CA TYR A 244 -13.60 18.26 28.34
C TYR A 244 -14.72 18.58 29.32
N ILE A 245 -15.47 17.55 29.69
CA ILE A 245 -16.67 17.64 30.53
C ILE A 245 -16.64 16.50 31.54
N GLN A 246 -16.73 16.82 32.83
CA GLN A 246 -16.71 15.83 33.90
C GLN A 246 -17.79 16.18 34.95
N GLY A 247 -18.49 15.17 35.48
CA GLY A 247 -19.41 15.36 36.60
C GLY A 247 -20.10 14.08 37.06
N GLU A 248 -20.78 14.15 38.21
CA GLU A 248 -21.58 13.06 38.77
C GLU A 248 -23.04 13.51 38.96
N ARG A 249 -23.99 12.67 38.57
CA ARG A 249 -25.42 12.86 38.84
C ARG A 249 -26.08 11.51 39.10
N SER A 250 -26.96 11.45 40.10
CA SER A 250 -27.66 10.21 40.51
C SER A 250 -26.73 9.03 40.83
N GLY A 251 -25.49 9.28 41.26
CA GLY A 251 -24.47 8.25 41.52
C GLY A 251 -23.77 7.70 40.26
N ILE A 252 -24.11 8.20 39.08
CA ILE A 252 -23.44 7.89 37.81
C ILE A 252 -22.44 9.00 37.49
N GLN A 253 -21.18 8.64 37.29
CA GLN A 253 -20.13 9.57 36.87
C GLN A 253 -19.99 9.54 35.35
N ILE A 254 -19.77 10.72 34.76
CA ILE A 254 -19.68 10.93 33.32
C ILE A 254 -18.45 11.78 33.03
N GLU A 255 -17.66 11.33 32.06
CA GLU A 255 -16.44 11.97 31.59
C GLU A 255 -16.47 11.96 30.05
N VAL A 256 -16.34 13.13 29.42
CA VAL A 256 -16.40 13.27 27.96
C VAL A 256 -15.29 14.19 27.45
N ALA A 257 -14.55 13.75 26.43
CA ALA A 257 -13.61 14.58 25.67
C ALA A 257 -14.01 14.64 24.19
N LEU A 258 -13.97 15.83 23.57
CA LEU A 258 -14.41 16.10 22.21
C LEU A 258 -13.45 17.04 21.47
N GLN A 259 -13.11 16.72 20.22
CA GLN A 259 -12.39 17.61 19.33
C GLN A 259 -12.77 17.34 17.86
N TRP A 260 -13.09 18.41 17.12
CA TRP A 260 -13.33 18.33 15.68
C TRP A 260 -12.03 18.54 14.90
N CYS A 261 -11.90 17.87 13.76
CA CYS A 261 -10.79 18.02 12.83
C CYS A 261 -11.28 18.60 11.48
N VAL A 262 -10.39 19.28 10.77
CA VAL A 262 -10.69 19.92 9.46
C VAL A 262 -10.87 18.85 8.38
N ASP A 263 -9.89 17.95 8.33
CA ASP A 263 -9.57 16.92 7.34
C ASP A 263 -10.39 15.63 7.45
N ALA A 264 -11.17 15.45 8.52
CA ALA A 264 -12.00 14.27 8.74
C ALA A 264 -13.47 14.47 8.28
N TYR A 265 -14.05 13.44 7.66
CA TYR A 265 -15.43 13.43 7.12
C TYR A 265 -16.38 12.45 7.85
N SER A 266 -15.88 11.68 8.83
CA SER A 266 -16.65 10.73 9.63
C SER A 266 -16.56 11.05 11.13
N ASP A 267 -17.49 10.53 11.95
CA ASP A 267 -17.44 10.65 13.42
C ASP A 267 -16.77 9.43 14.08
N ASN A 268 -15.77 9.70 14.93
CA ASN A 268 -15.08 8.69 15.74
C ASN A 268 -15.37 8.89 17.22
N LEU A 269 -16.60 8.51 17.62
CA LEU A 269 -17.04 8.49 19.01
C LEU A 269 -16.82 7.10 19.64
N LEU A 270 -16.00 7.04 20.67
CA LEU A 270 -15.78 5.83 21.49
C LEU A 270 -16.62 5.92 22.77
N GLY A 271 -17.33 4.83 23.09
CA GLY A 271 -18.08 4.70 24.34
C GLY A 271 -17.47 3.66 25.26
N PHE A 272 -17.44 3.98 26.55
CA PHE A 272 -17.00 3.09 27.62
C PHE A 272 -17.99 3.14 28.78
N ALA A 273 -18.32 1.98 29.34
CA ALA A 273 -19.10 1.83 30.56
C ALA A 273 -18.31 0.95 31.53
N ASN A 274 -17.94 1.48 32.70
CA ASN A 274 -17.10 0.78 33.68
C ASN A 274 -15.82 0.18 33.06
N ASN A 275 -15.12 0.97 32.22
CA ASN A 275 -13.92 0.61 31.45
C ASN A 275 -14.09 -0.49 30.37
N ILE A 276 -15.30 -1.06 30.24
CA ILE A 276 -15.67 -1.94 29.13
C ILE A 276 -16.00 -1.06 27.93
N ARG A 277 -15.43 -1.39 26.77
CA ARG A 277 -15.69 -0.69 25.52
C ARG A 277 -17.03 -1.14 24.93
N THR A 278 -17.97 -0.22 24.81
CA THR A 278 -19.31 -0.50 24.30
C THR A 278 -19.32 -0.39 22.77
N ILE A 279 -18.81 -1.44 22.11
CA ILE A 279 -18.58 -1.49 20.65
C ILE A 279 -19.86 -1.23 19.85
N ASP A 280 -21.00 -1.76 20.31
CA ASP A 280 -22.30 -1.64 19.62
C ASP A 280 -23.08 -0.39 20.08
N GLY A 281 -22.51 0.41 20.99
CA GLY A 281 -23.08 1.66 21.48
C GLY A 281 -23.86 1.52 22.79
N GLY A 282 -24.99 2.22 22.90
CA GLY A 282 -25.84 2.21 24.09
C GLY A 282 -26.28 3.60 24.54
N THR A 283 -27.01 3.63 25.65
CA THR A 283 -27.77 4.79 26.14
C THR A 283 -26.93 6.03 26.43
N HIS A 284 -25.71 5.87 26.93
CA HIS A 284 -24.70 6.93 27.12
C HIS A 284 -24.33 7.62 25.79
N LEU A 285 -24.02 6.83 24.76
CA LEU A 285 -23.67 7.34 23.42
C LEU A 285 -24.88 7.96 22.70
N GLU A 286 -26.09 7.43 22.92
CA GLU A 286 -27.33 8.06 22.44
C GLU A 286 -27.57 9.42 23.10
N GLY A 287 -27.33 9.52 24.41
CA GLY A 287 -27.42 10.79 25.16
C GLY A 287 -26.47 11.83 24.57
N LEU A 288 -25.19 11.48 24.41
CA LEU A 288 -24.18 12.35 23.81
C LEU A 288 -24.55 12.78 22.38
N LYS A 289 -25.00 11.85 21.52
CA LYS A 289 -25.41 12.18 20.14
C LYS A 289 -26.66 13.07 20.10
N THR A 290 -27.59 12.89 21.03
CA THR A 290 -28.81 13.73 21.16
C THR A 290 -28.43 15.17 21.54
N VAL A 291 -27.65 15.34 22.61
CA VAL A 291 -27.32 16.67 23.14
C VAL A 291 -26.41 17.47 22.22
N LEU A 292 -25.40 16.86 21.60
CA LEU A 292 -24.56 17.53 20.58
C LEU A 292 -25.42 18.17 19.50
N THR A 293 -26.38 17.40 18.98
CA THR A 293 -27.32 17.85 17.93
C THR A 293 -28.20 18.99 18.42
N ARG A 294 -28.74 18.91 19.65
CA ARG A 294 -29.60 19.93 20.25
C ARG A 294 -28.86 21.24 20.51
N THR A 295 -27.74 21.18 21.23
CA THR A 295 -26.97 22.36 21.67
C THR A 295 -26.40 23.12 20.47
N MET A 296 -25.83 22.43 19.48
CA MET A 296 -25.30 23.08 18.28
C MET A 296 -26.40 23.77 17.46
N ASN A 297 -27.58 23.15 17.31
CA ASN A 297 -28.72 23.81 16.64
C ASN A 297 -29.21 25.05 17.42
N ALA A 298 -29.31 24.99 18.75
CA ALA A 298 -29.70 26.14 19.57
C ALA A 298 -28.72 27.32 19.41
N ILE A 299 -27.42 27.04 19.43
CA ILE A 299 -26.37 28.04 19.22
C ILE A 299 -26.40 28.59 17.78
N ALA A 300 -26.62 27.74 16.77
CA ALA A 300 -26.71 28.18 15.37
C ALA A 300 -27.86 29.17 15.12
N ARG A 301 -29.02 28.95 15.76
CA ARG A 301 -30.15 29.91 15.76
C ARG A 301 -29.78 31.19 16.50
N LYS A 302 -29.26 31.08 17.74
CA LYS A 302 -28.84 32.23 18.59
C LYS A 302 -27.77 33.11 17.92
N ARG A 303 -26.92 32.54 17.06
CA ARG A 303 -25.87 33.24 16.28
C ARG A 303 -26.30 33.66 14.87
N ASN A 304 -27.57 33.47 14.48
CA ASN A 304 -28.11 33.74 13.13
C ASN A 304 -27.38 33.00 11.98
N LYS A 305 -26.68 31.89 12.27
CA LYS A 305 -26.07 31.02 11.26
C LYS A 305 -27.13 30.20 10.49
N ILE A 306 -28.32 30.03 11.08
CA ILE A 306 -29.52 29.41 10.48
C ILE A 306 -30.71 30.32 10.78
N LYS A 307 -31.46 30.74 9.75
CA LYS A 307 -32.65 31.61 9.91
C LYS A 307 -33.83 30.84 10.50
N GLU A 308 -34.80 31.52 11.12
CA GLU A 308 -36.00 30.87 11.71
C GLU A 308 -36.74 29.95 10.73
N ASN A 309 -36.84 30.33 9.45
CA ASN A 309 -37.52 29.57 8.40
C ASN A 309 -36.67 28.47 7.73
N GLU A 310 -35.42 28.29 8.13
CA GLU A 310 -34.53 27.23 7.62
C GLU A 310 -34.58 25.99 8.52
N ALA A 311 -34.24 24.82 7.98
CA ALA A 311 -34.26 23.56 8.72
C ALA A 311 -33.07 23.44 9.70
N ASN A 312 -33.24 22.65 10.76
CA ASN A 312 -32.16 22.30 11.68
C ASN A 312 -31.12 21.38 11.01
N LEU A 313 -29.87 21.47 11.45
CA LEU A 313 -28.81 20.53 11.08
C LEU A 313 -29.12 19.15 11.65
N GLY A 314 -29.11 18.12 10.81
CA GLY A 314 -29.15 16.74 11.27
C GLY A 314 -27.90 16.37 12.08
N GLY A 315 -28.04 15.45 13.04
CA GLY A 315 -27.01 15.19 14.05
C GLY A 315 -25.71 14.61 13.49
N GLU A 316 -25.79 13.86 12.40
CA GLU A 316 -24.66 13.39 11.61
C GLU A 316 -23.80 14.56 11.08
N ASN A 317 -24.41 15.61 10.53
CA ASN A 317 -23.70 16.80 10.03
C ASN A 317 -22.99 17.56 11.15
N VAL A 318 -23.60 17.60 12.34
CA VAL A 318 -23.01 18.23 13.55
C VAL A 318 -21.77 17.48 14.04
N ARG A 319 -21.67 16.18 13.77
CA ARG A 319 -20.54 15.33 14.17
C ARG A 319 -19.53 15.09 13.05
N GLU A 320 -19.68 15.69 11.87
CA GLU A 320 -18.70 15.50 10.79
C GLU A 320 -17.29 15.91 11.25
N GLY A 321 -16.34 14.98 11.21
CA GLY A 321 -14.96 15.18 11.69
C GLY A 321 -14.79 15.24 13.20
N LEU A 322 -15.82 14.92 14.00
CA LEU A 322 -15.72 14.82 15.46
C LEU A 322 -14.98 13.53 15.87
N THR A 323 -13.89 13.68 16.60
CA THR A 323 -13.29 12.59 17.40
C THR A 323 -13.58 12.84 18.87
N GLY A 324 -14.02 11.80 19.59
CA GLY A 324 -14.35 11.96 21.01
C GLY A 324 -14.52 10.65 21.77
N VAL A 325 -14.48 10.76 23.09
CA VAL A 325 -14.59 9.66 24.05
C VAL A 325 -15.65 10.02 25.08
N ILE A 326 -16.53 9.07 25.41
CA ILE A 326 -17.40 9.13 26.59
C ILE A 326 -17.15 7.90 27.47
N SER A 327 -16.79 8.16 28.71
CA SER A 327 -16.63 7.18 29.78
C SER A 327 -17.74 7.41 30.81
N VAL A 328 -18.54 6.38 31.10
CA VAL A 328 -19.53 6.41 32.18
C VAL A 328 -19.18 5.37 33.24
N LYS A 329 -19.31 5.76 34.50
CA LYS A 329 -19.14 4.88 35.67
C LYS A 329 -20.53 4.71 36.30
N VAL A 330 -21.16 3.56 36.08
CA VAL A 330 -22.53 3.21 36.48
C VAL A 330 -22.47 2.17 37.60
N PRO A 331 -23.21 2.33 38.72
CA PRO A 331 -23.17 1.36 39.82
C PRO A 331 -23.62 -0.05 39.39
N ASP A 332 -24.82 -0.14 38.81
CA ASP A 332 -25.45 -1.38 38.33
C ASP A 332 -25.65 -1.32 36.80
N PRO A 333 -24.61 -1.62 35.99
CA PRO A 333 -24.72 -1.54 34.54
C PRO A 333 -25.42 -2.77 33.96
N GLU A 334 -26.48 -2.55 33.19
CA GLU A 334 -27.18 -3.56 32.40
C GLU A 334 -26.64 -3.54 30.96
N PHE A 335 -26.27 -4.71 30.43
CA PHE A 335 -25.83 -4.86 29.04
C PHE A 335 -26.73 -5.85 28.31
N GLU A 336 -26.92 -5.64 26.99
CA GLU A 336 -27.83 -6.46 26.16
C GLU A 336 -27.35 -7.91 25.93
N GLY A 337 -26.16 -8.29 26.41
CA GLY A 337 -25.65 -9.66 26.35
C GLY A 337 -24.35 -9.87 27.12
N GLN A 338 -23.97 -11.14 27.30
CA GLN A 338 -22.78 -11.60 28.04
C GLN A 338 -21.46 -10.92 27.58
N THR A 339 -21.36 -10.56 26.31
CA THR A 339 -20.22 -9.88 25.67
C THR A 339 -20.09 -8.40 26.04
N LYS A 340 -21.07 -7.82 26.77
CA LYS A 340 -21.08 -6.45 27.30
C LYS A 340 -20.88 -5.34 26.24
N THR A 341 -21.28 -5.59 24.99
CA THR A 341 -20.99 -4.67 23.87
C THR A 341 -21.92 -3.45 23.78
N LYS A 342 -23.10 -3.48 24.43
CA LYS A 342 -24.10 -2.40 24.41
C LYS A 342 -24.71 -2.15 25.79
N LEU A 343 -24.68 -0.90 26.25
CA LEU A 343 -25.24 -0.47 27.54
C LEU A 343 -26.75 -0.17 27.42
N GLY A 344 -27.57 -0.80 28.26
CA GLY A 344 -29.03 -0.73 28.25
C GLY A 344 -29.67 0.26 29.24
N ASN A 345 -28.96 0.68 30.30
CA ASN A 345 -29.45 1.60 31.35
C ASN A 345 -30.12 2.87 30.79
N THR A 346 -31.45 2.92 30.77
CA THR A 346 -32.22 3.98 30.09
C THR A 346 -31.99 5.37 30.71
N GLU A 347 -31.81 5.43 32.02
CA GLU A 347 -31.59 6.62 32.83
C GLU A 347 -30.27 7.33 32.48
N VAL A 348 -29.22 6.58 32.12
CA VAL A 348 -27.91 7.14 31.74
C VAL A 348 -28.03 8.09 30.55
N ARG A 349 -28.93 7.81 29.60
CA ARG A 349 -29.19 8.67 28.43
C ARG A 349 -29.61 10.09 28.84
N GLY A 350 -30.56 10.20 29.77
CA GLY A 350 -31.07 11.49 30.23
C GLY A 350 -30.07 12.25 31.10
N ILE A 351 -29.27 11.53 31.89
CA ILE A 351 -28.24 12.13 32.75
C ILE A 351 -27.11 12.70 31.90
N VAL A 352 -26.62 11.96 30.89
CA VAL A 352 -25.63 12.45 29.91
C VAL A 352 -26.17 13.65 29.13
N ASP A 353 -27.41 13.58 28.62
CA ASP A 353 -28.02 14.65 27.83
C ASP A 353 -28.18 15.97 28.63
N SER A 354 -28.49 15.91 29.93
CA SER A 354 -28.54 17.11 30.78
C SER A 354 -27.14 17.65 31.09
N LEU A 355 -26.26 16.81 31.63
CA LEU A 355 -24.95 17.25 32.15
C LEU A 355 -24.04 17.79 31.04
N VAL A 356 -23.92 17.06 29.93
CA VAL A 356 -23.15 17.50 28.76
C VAL A 356 -23.78 18.74 28.14
N GLY A 357 -25.12 18.85 28.15
CA GLY A 357 -25.83 19.97 27.57
C GLY A 357 -25.58 21.29 28.27
N GLU A 358 -25.55 21.27 29.61
CA GLU A 358 -25.24 22.43 30.45
C GLU A 358 -23.80 22.92 30.16
N VAL A 359 -22.81 22.05 30.36
CA VAL A 359 -21.38 22.42 30.26
C VAL A 359 -20.95 22.75 28.82
N LEU A 360 -21.44 22.02 27.81
CA LEU A 360 -21.12 22.31 26.41
C LEU A 360 -21.70 23.65 25.95
N THR A 361 -22.89 24.02 26.42
CA THR A 361 -23.50 25.32 26.09
C THR A 361 -22.68 26.45 26.69
N GLU A 362 -22.30 26.34 27.97
CA GLU A 362 -21.43 27.32 28.64
C GLU A 362 -20.07 27.47 27.93
N TYR A 363 -19.40 26.35 27.66
CA TYR A 363 -18.09 26.33 26.97
C TYR A 363 -18.13 27.06 25.62
N LEU A 364 -19.16 26.81 24.80
CA LEU A 364 -19.29 27.37 23.46
C LEU A 364 -19.77 28.84 23.48
N GLU A 365 -20.52 29.28 24.48
CA GLU A 365 -20.87 30.70 24.65
C GLU A 365 -19.67 31.55 25.06
N PHE A 366 -18.77 31.02 25.91
CA PHE A 366 -17.50 31.68 26.22
C PHE A 366 -16.46 31.61 25.08
N ARG A 367 -16.59 30.65 24.15
CA ARG A 367 -15.64 30.44 23.02
C ARG A 367 -16.31 30.58 21.66
N PRO A 368 -16.76 31.79 21.28
CA PRO A 368 -17.53 32.03 20.05
C PRO A 368 -16.81 31.60 18.77
N GLN A 369 -15.47 31.70 18.72
CA GLN A 369 -14.66 31.29 17.57
C GLN A 369 -14.72 29.77 17.31
N VAL A 370 -14.66 28.97 18.38
CA VAL A 370 -14.76 27.50 18.31
C VAL A 370 -16.18 27.10 17.88
N ALA A 371 -17.20 27.76 18.44
CA ALA A 371 -18.59 27.56 18.06
C ALA A 371 -18.84 27.88 16.57
N ASP A 372 -18.36 29.02 16.07
CA ASP A 372 -18.53 29.39 14.66
C ASP A 372 -17.81 28.41 13.71
N ALA A 373 -16.60 27.97 14.05
CA ALA A 373 -15.84 27.02 13.22
C ALA A 373 -16.54 25.65 13.09
N ILE A 374 -17.00 25.08 14.20
CA ILE A 374 -17.74 23.80 14.19
C ILE A 374 -19.06 23.95 13.44
N LEU A 375 -19.78 25.07 13.63
CA LEU A 375 -21.04 25.33 12.92
C LEU A 375 -20.84 25.52 11.41
N ASP A 376 -19.78 26.18 10.96
CA ASP A 376 -19.54 26.38 9.53
C ASP A 376 -19.20 25.05 8.83
N LYS A 377 -18.44 24.15 9.47
CA LYS A 377 -18.24 22.77 8.97
C LYS A 377 -19.57 22.00 8.93
N ALA A 378 -20.35 22.02 10.02
CA ALA A 378 -21.65 21.34 10.09
C ALA A 378 -22.69 21.88 9.09
N ILE A 379 -22.62 23.17 8.72
CA ILE A 379 -23.47 23.80 7.70
C ILE A 379 -23.02 23.42 6.28
N GLN A 380 -21.73 23.20 6.04
CA GLN A 380 -21.23 22.67 4.76
C GLN A 380 -21.68 21.21 4.59
N ALA A 381 -21.48 20.37 5.61
CA ALA A 381 -21.98 19.00 5.70
C ALA A 381 -23.48 18.92 5.41
N PHE A 382 -24.29 19.72 6.12
CA PHE A 382 -25.74 19.78 5.92
C PHE A 382 -26.15 20.20 4.50
N LYS A 383 -25.42 21.13 3.85
CA LYS A 383 -25.68 21.52 2.45
C LYS A 383 -25.40 20.37 1.47
N ALA A 384 -24.38 19.56 1.72
CA ALA A 384 -24.12 18.34 0.95
C ALA A 384 -25.21 17.27 1.19
N ALA A 385 -25.62 17.05 2.44
CA ALA A 385 -26.72 16.15 2.81
C ALA A 385 -28.08 16.61 2.23
N GLU A 386 -28.37 17.91 2.20
CA GLU A 386 -29.53 18.49 1.50
C GLU A 386 -29.49 18.20 0.00
N ALA A 387 -28.33 18.38 -0.65
CA ALA A 387 -28.15 18.02 -2.06
C ALA A 387 -28.32 16.50 -2.29
N ALA A 388 -27.95 15.67 -1.31
CA ALA A 388 -28.18 14.22 -1.33
C ALA A 388 -29.66 13.86 -1.18
N ARG A 389 -30.37 14.50 -0.26
CA ARG A 389 -31.79 14.28 -0.03
C ARG A 389 -32.62 14.73 -1.23
N ARG A 390 -32.35 15.91 -1.79
CA ARG A 390 -33.00 16.40 -3.02
C ARG A 390 -32.72 15.49 -4.21
N ALA A 391 -31.52 14.91 -4.33
CA ALA A 391 -31.22 13.91 -5.36
C ALA A 391 -32.01 12.60 -5.15
N ARG A 392 -32.05 12.07 -3.92
CA ARG A 392 -32.88 10.91 -3.52
C ARG A 392 -34.35 11.13 -3.84
N GLU A 393 -34.92 12.28 -3.47
CA GLU A 393 -36.32 12.62 -3.71
C GLU A 393 -36.65 12.70 -5.22
N LEU A 394 -35.69 13.14 -6.05
CA LEU A 394 -35.84 13.20 -7.51
C LEU A 394 -35.82 11.80 -8.16
N VAL A 395 -35.11 10.83 -7.57
CA VAL A 395 -35.22 9.40 -7.94
C VAL A 395 -36.53 8.81 -7.41
N ARG A 396 -36.87 9.04 -6.14
CA ARG A 396 -38.11 8.52 -5.50
C ARG A 396 -39.37 8.97 -6.22
N ARG A 397 -39.46 10.24 -6.64
CA ARG A 397 -40.60 10.74 -7.43
C ARG A 397 -40.73 10.10 -8.81
N LYS A 398 -39.65 9.56 -9.40
CA LYS A 398 -39.74 8.73 -10.61
C LYS A 398 -40.26 7.33 -10.31
N SER A 399 -39.92 6.77 -9.14
CA SER A 399 -40.32 5.42 -8.72
C SER A 399 -41.76 5.28 -8.23
N VAL A 400 -42.38 6.34 -7.70
CA VAL A 400 -43.72 6.30 -7.06
C VAL A 400 -44.86 6.52 -8.07
N LEU A 401 -44.57 6.93 -9.31
CA LEU A 401 -45.54 6.85 -10.41
C LEU A 401 -45.67 5.38 -10.84
N GLU A 402 -46.90 4.85 -10.85
CA GLU A 402 -47.23 3.42 -11.01
C GLU A 402 -46.83 2.76 -12.35
N SER A 403 -46.08 3.47 -13.20
CA SER A 403 -45.43 2.92 -14.38
C SER A 403 -44.02 3.51 -14.58
N SER A 404 -43.20 3.55 -13.52
CA SER A 404 -41.77 3.80 -13.67
C SER A 404 -41.18 2.74 -14.60
N PRO A 405 -40.59 3.10 -15.76
CA PRO A 405 -40.05 2.10 -16.67
C PRO A 405 -38.87 1.39 -16.00
N LEU A 406 -38.90 0.06 -16.00
CA LEU A 406 -37.79 -0.77 -15.52
C LEU A 406 -36.48 -0.35 -16.22
N PRO A 407 -35.32 -0.45 -15.55
CA PRO A 407 -34.04 -0.04 -16.12
C PRO A 407 -33.83 -0.67 -17.50
N GLY A 408 -33.63 0.13 -18.54
CA GLY A 408 -33.76 -0.33 -19.94
C GLY A 408 -32.81 -1.45 -20.41
N LYS A 409 -31.84 -1.84 -19.59
CA LYS A 409 -30.97 -3.02 -19.81
C LYS A 409 -31.52 -4.31 -19.18
N LEU A 410 -32.34 -4.21 -18.12
CA LEU A 410 -32.84 -5.33 -17.32
C LEU A 410 -33.67 -6.28 -18.20
N ALA A 411 -33.26 -7.55 -18.24
CA ALA A 411 -34.02 -8.61 -18.87
C ALA A 411 -34.88 -9.31 -17.81
N ASP A 412 -36.02 -8.71 -17.47
CA ASP A 412 -36.90 -9.12 -16.38
C ASP A 412 -37.55 -10.51 -16.60
N CYS A 413 -37.96 -11.17 -15.51
CA CYS A 413 -38.73 -12.41 -15.51
C CYS A 413 -40.25 -12.15 -15.55
N SER A 414 -41.08 -13.17 -15.80
CA SER A 414 -42.54 -13.02 -15.86
C SER A 414 -43.27 -13.34 -14.56
N SER A 415 -42.66 -14.08 -13.62
CA SER A 415 -43.23 -14.32 -12.31
C SER A 415 -43.29 -13.04 -11.47
N ARG A 416 -44.10 -13.09 -10.42
CA ARG A 416 -44.28 -12.05 -9.41
C ARG A 416 -44.09 -12.56 -7.99
N ASP A 417 -43.75 -13.85 -7.82
CA ASP A 417 -43.35 -14.43 -6.54
C ASP A 417 -41.82 -14.28 -6.39
N PRO A 418 -41.32 -13.51 -5.40
CA PRO A 418 -39.89 -13.30 -5.20
C PRO A 418 -39.14 -14.56 -4.76
N ALA A 419 -39.82 -15.55 -4.17
CA ALA A 419 -39.19 -16.73 -3.57
C ALA A 419 -38.74 -17.77 -4.61
N GLU A 420 -39.42 -17.87 -5.76
CA GLU A 420 -38.94 -18.61 -6.92
C GLU A 420 -38.03 -17.77 -7.83
N SER A 421 -38.09 -16.44 -7.75
CA SER A 421 -37.44 -15.52 -8.67
C SER A 421 -35.99 -15.18 -8.30
N GLU A 422 -35.13 -15.03 -9.31
CA GLU A 422 -33.67 -14.87 -9.17
C GLU A 422 -33.07 -13.98 -10.26
N ILE A 423 -31.89 -13.40 -10.01
CA ILE A 423 -31.26 -12.45 -10.94
C ILE A 423 -29.74 -12.63 -11.06
N PHE A 424 -29.26 -12.70 -12.29
CA PHE A 424 -27.83 -12.75 -12.58
C PHE A 424 -27.33 -11.35 -12.89
N ILE A 425 -26.41 -10.84 -12.08
CA ILE A 425 -25.69 -9.59 -12.35
C ILE A 425 -24.43 -9.95 -13.14
N VAL A 426 -24.21 -9.29 -14.27
CA VAL A 426 -23.17 -9.70 -15.22
C VAL A 426 -22.38 -8.50 -15.74
N GLU A 427 -21.08 -8.70 -15.94
CA GLU A 427 -20.19 -7.71 -16.52
C GLU A 427 -20.50 -7.51 -18.01
N GLY A 428 -20.90 -6.30 -18.37
CA GLY A 428 -21.10 -5.89 -19.75
C GLY A 428 -22.35 -6.45 -20.43
N ASP A 429 -22.78 -5.75 -21.48
CA ASP A 429 -23.92 -6.14 -22.31
C ASP A 429 -23.67 -7.46 -23.10
N SER A 430 -22.42 -7.95 -23.16
CA SER A 430 -22.01 -9.21 -23.82
C SER A 430 -22.41 -10.47 -23.01
N ALA A 431 -21.93 -10.61 -21.77
CA ALA A 431 -22.38 -11.68 -20.86
C ALA A 431 -23.88 -11.54 -20.57
N GLY A 432 -24.38 -10.29 -20.52
CA GLY A 432 -25.80 -9.97 -20.57
C GLY A 432 -26.55 -10.62 -21.73
N GLY A 433 -25.99 -10.60 -22.93
CA GLY A 433 -26.56 -11.18 -24.14
C GLY A 433 -26.71 -12.70 -24.09
N SER A 434 -25.65 -13.42 -23.71
CA SER A 434 -25.67 -14.89 -23.59
C SER A 434 -26.61 -15.35 -22.48
N ALA A 435 -26.54 -14.73 -21.30
CA ALA A 435 -27.40 -15.06 -20.17
C ALA A 435 -28.89 -14.71 -20.42
N LYS A 436 -29.19 -13.61 -21.13
CA LYS A 436 -30.56 -13.23 -21.53
C LYS A 436 -31.21 -14.23 -22.51
N GLN A 437 -30.39 -15.00 -23.24
CA GLN A 437 -30.83 -16.04 -24.14
C GLN A 437 -30.93 -17.42 -23.47
N GLY A 438 -30.03 -17.74 -22.53
CA GLY A 438 -30.02 -19.02 -21.81
C GLY A 438 -31.01 -19.14 -20.65
N ARG A 439 -31.49 -18.01 -20.11
CA ARG A 439 -32.38 -18.00 -18.95
C ARG A 439 -33.75 -18.64 -19.19
N ASP A 440 -34.31 -19.26 -18.15
CA ASP A 440 -35.76 -19.42 -18.08
C ASP A 440 -36.41 -18.07 -17.77
N ARG A 441 -37.27 -17.62 -18.69
CA ARG A 441 -37.93 -16.32 -18.59
C ARG A 441 -39.04 -16.28 -17.54
N GLN A 442 -39.49 -17.43 -17.04
CA GLN A 442 -40.50 -17.48 -15.99
C GLN A 442 -39.98 -16.85 -14.69
N PHE A 443 -38.80 -17.25 -14.21
CA PHE A 443 -38.31 -16.89 -12.87
C PHE A 443 -36.91 -16.22 -12.83
N GLN A 444 -36.13 -16.24 -13.91
CA GLN A 444 -34.77 -15.71 -13.92
C GLN A 444 -34.68 -14.37 -14.64
N ALA A 445 -34.01 -13.36 -14.07
CA ALA A 445 -33.72 -12.08 -14.70
C ALA A 445 -32.21 -11.82 -14.88
N ILE A 446 -31.83 -10.91 -15.78
CA ILE A 446 -30.43 -10.55 -16.05
C ILE A 446 -30.23 -9.03 -15.99
N LEU A 447 -29.22 -8.57 -15.26
CA LEU A 447 -28.83 -7.16 -15.19
C LEU A 447 -27.37 -6.96 -15.65
N PRO A 448 -27.14 -6.43 -16.86
CA PRO A 448 -25.81 -6.04 -17.32
C PRO A 448 -25.34 -4.73 -16.68
N LEU A 449 -24.13 -4.71 -16.14
CA LEU A 449 -23.48 -3.51 -15.60
C LEU A 449 -22.45 -2.93 -16.60
N ARG A 450 -22.29 -1.60 -16.60
CA ARG A 450 -21.27 -0.91 -17.40
C ARG A 450 -20.03 -0.58 -16.56
N GLY A 451 -19.14 -1.56 -16.46
CA GLY A 451 -17.86 -1.46 -15.75
C GLY A 451 -18.00 -1.31 -14.23
N LYS A 452 -16.87 -1.05 -13.57
CA LYS A 452 -16.76 -0.92 -12.11
C LYS A 452 -17.81 0.04 -11.52
N ILE A 453 -18.52 -0.45 -10.51
CA ILE A 453 -19.48 0.34 -9.71
C ILE A 453 -18.75 1.47 -8.98
N LEU A 454 -19.44 2.59 -8.77
CA LEU A 454 -18.96 3.71 -7.96
C LEU A 454 -18.63 3.25 -6.52
N ASN A 455 -17.37 3.42 -6.10
CA ASN A 455 -16.95 3.12 -4.74
C ASN A 455 -17.72 3.99 -3.73
N ILE A 456 -18.53 3.32 -2.89
CA ILE A 456 -19.42 3.91 -1.90
C ILE A 456 -18.76 4.27 -0.56
N GLU A 457 -17.49 3.91 -0.35
CA GLU A 457 -16.81 4.09 0.95
C GLU A 457 -16.44 5.56 1.19
N LYS A 458 -15.87 6.20 0.17
CA LYS A 458 -15.40 7.60 0.18
C LYS A 458 -16.35 8.57 -0.54
N THR A 459 -17.57 8.13 -0.87
CA THR A 459 -18.49 8.91 -1.70
C THR A 459 -19.73 9.30 -0.92
N ASP A 460 -20.12 10.56 -1.03
CA ASP A 460 -21.32 11.11 -0.43
C ASP A 460 -22.60 10.44 -0.97
N ASP A 461 -23.64 10.35 -0.14
CA ASP A 461 -24.94 9.81 -0.54
C ASP A 461 -25.49 10.51 -1.80
N ALA A 462 -25.23 11.80 -2.06
CA ALA A 462 -25.79 12.50 -3.23
C ALA A 462 -25.23 11.94 -4.53
N LYS A 463 -23.92 11.71 -4.57
CA LYS A 463 -23.19 11.20 -5.73
C LYS A 463 -23.45 9.70 -5.93
N ILE A 464 -23.68 8.95 -4.84
CA ILE A 464 -24.22 7.57 -4.89
C ILE A 464 -25.61 7.55 -5.54
N TYR A 465 -26.58 8.32 -5.01
CA TYR A 465 -27.95 8.33 -5.54
C TYR A 465 -28.11 9.04 -6.90
N LYS A 466 -27.08 9.73 -7.40
CA LYS A 466 -27.00 10.24 -8.79
C LYS A 466 -26.41 9.23 -9.77
N ASN A 467 -25.76 8.16 -9.31
CA ASN A 467 -25.12 7.18 -10.20
C ASN A 467 -26.17 6.28 -10.89
N THR A 468 -26.10 6.19 -12.21
CA THR A 468 -27.09 5.48 -13.04
C THR A 468 -27.07 3.97 -12.90
N GLU A 469 -25.90 3.37 -12.63
CA GLU A 469 -25.78 1.92 -12.44
C GLU A 469 -26.29 1.51 -11.05
N ILE A 470 -26.02 2.30 -10.00
CA ILE A 470 -26.60 2.11 -8.66
C ILE A 470 -28.12 2.35 -8.68
N GLN A 471 -28.62 3.39 -9.36
CA GLN A 471 -30.07 3.58 -9.59
C GLN A 471 -30.70 2.38 -10.32
N SER A 472 -29.98 1.79 -11.28
CA SER A 472 -30.45 0.62 -12.03
C SER A 472 -30.49 -0.64 -11.15
N LEU A 473 -29.48 -0.85 -10.30
CA LEU A 473 -29.45 -1.94 -9.32
C LEU A 473 -30.61 -1.85 -8.32
N ILE A 474 -30.79 -0.69 -7.69
CA ILE A 474 -31.85 -0.45 -6.70
C ILE A 474 -33.24 -0.69 -7.34
N THR A 475 -33.51 -0.05 -8.48
CA THR A 475 -34.80 -0.17 -9.18
C THR A 475 -35.05 -1.56 -9.75
N ALA A 476 -34.01 -2.27 -10.22
CA ALA A 476 -34.16 -3.63 -10.74
C ALA A 476 -34.56 -4.61 -9.64
N LEU A 477 -33.85 -4.57 -8.51
CA LEU A 477 -33.96 -5.52 -7.40
C LEU A 477 -35.20 -5.28 -6.50
N GLY A 478 -35.79 -4.09 -6.53
CA GLY A 478 -36.89 -3.69 -5.64
C GLY A 478 -36.41 -3.19 -4.27
N LEU A 479 -35.20 -2.61 -4.21
CA LEU A 479 -34.58 -2.24 -2.95
C LEU A 479 -35.07 -0.88 -2.45
N GLY A 480 -35.34 -0.79 -1.15
CA GLY A 480 -35.63 0.47 -0.47
C GLY A 480 -34.43 1.44 -0.47
N ILE A 481 -34.68 2.71 -0.14
CA ILE A 481 -33.61 3.69 0.03
C ILE A 481 -33.00 3.52 1.42
N LYS A 482 -31.67 3.65 1.55
CA LYS A 482 -30.91 3.56 2.82
C LYS A 482 -31.59 4.37 3.93
N GLY A 483 -32.10 3.69 4.95
CA GLY A 483 -32.82 4.27 6.09
C GLY A 483 -34.32 3.97 6.15
N GLU A 484 -34.88 3.26 5.16
CA GLU A 484 -36.22 2.66 5.24
C GLU A 484 -36.11 1.20 5.75
N GLU A 485 -37.17 0.68 6.39
CA GLU A 485 -37.17 -0.72 6.85
C GLU A 485 -37.13 -1.68 5.64
N PHE A 486 -36.39 -2.79 5.80
CA PHE A 486 -36.27 -3.83 4.78
C PHE A 486 -37.55 -4.65 4.69
N ASP A 487 -38.47 -4.20 3.84
CA ASP A 487 -39.68 -4.96 3.50
C ASP A 487 -39.36 -5.99 2.40
N ALA A 488 -39.18 -7.25 2.82
CA ALA A 488 -38.95 -8.38 1.93
C ALA A 488 -40.10 -8.59 0.92
N SER A 489 -41.31 -8.05 1.14
CA SER A 489 -42.41 -8.13 0.17
C SER A 489 -42.27 -7.16 -1.02
N GLN A 490 -41.33 -6.20 -0.96
CA GLN A 490 -40.96 -5.35 -2.10
C GLN A 490 -39.83 -5.93 -2.96
N LEU A 491 -39.09 -6.95 -2.45
CA LEU A 491 -38.05 -7.59 -3.23
C LEU A 491 -38.62 -8.26 -4.46
N ARG A 492 -37.84 -8.26 -5.55
CA ARG A 492 -38.24 -8.84 -6.83
C ARG A 492 -37.60 -10.19 -7.10
N TYR A 493 -36.52 -10.52 -6.39
CA TYR A 493 -35.73 -11.74 -6.55
C TYR A 493 -35.01 -12.08 -5.23
N HIS A 494 -34.83 -13.36 -4.91
CA HIS A 494 -34.15 -13.83 -3.70
C HIS A 494 -32.75 -14.47 -3.96
N ARG A 495 -32.11 -14.28 -5.14
CA ARG A 495 -30.74 -14.81 -5.48
C ARG A 495 -29.94 -13.91 -6.47
N ILE A 496 -28.60 -13.75 -6.30
CA ILE A 496 -27.67 -12.77 -6.99
C ILE A 496 -26.23 -13.39 -7.29
N VAL A 497 -25.35 -12.94 -8.26
CA VAL A 497 -24.19 -13.73 -8.92
C VAL A 497 -22.93 -12.95 -9.53
N ILE A 498 -21.61 -13.44 -9.58
CA ILE A 498 -20.29 -12.72 -9.96
C ILE A 498 -18.95 -13.58 -10.36
N MET A 499 -17.73 -13.07 -10.88
CA MET A 499 -16.46 -13.80 -11.43
C MET A 499 -14.93 -13.16 -11.38
N SER A 500 -13.77 -13.70 -11.96
CA SER A 500 -12.29 -13.19 -11.86
C SER A 500 -11.06 -13.78 -12.77
N VAL A 501 -9.81 -13.14 -12.94
CA VAL A 501 -8.62 -13.37 -13.96
C VAL A 501 -7.05 -13.24 -13.52
N ALA A 502 -5.93 -13.39 -14.36
CA ALA A 502 -4.40 -13.28 -14.02
C ALA A 502 -3.19 -12.84 -15.02
N GLY A 503 -1.89 -12.60 -14.54
CA GLY A 503 -0.57 -12.51 -15.33
C GLY A 503 0.79 -11.82 -14.80
N ASP A 504 2.03 -12.31 -15.12
CA ASP A 504 3.40 -11.88 -14.60
C ASP A 504 4.49 -11.33 -15.62
N GLU A 505 4.12 -10.84 -16.80
CA GLU A 505 5.02 -10.68 -17.97
C GLU A 505 5.86 -9.36 -18.08
N PRO A 506 6.79 -9.22 -19.07
CA PRO A 506 7.54 -7.99 -19.37
C PRO A 506 6.91 -7.07 -20.44
N THR A 507 7.29 -5.78 -20.45
CA THR A 507 6.95 -4.77 -21.49
C THR A 507 7.99 -3.63 -21.60
N LEU A 508 7.77 -2.67 -22.51
CA LEU A 508 8.43 -1.35 -22.52
C LEU A 508 7.45 -0.26 -22.10
N VAL A 509 7.88 0.61 -21.20
CA VAL A 509 7.18 1.85 -20.81
C VAL A 509 8.05 3.07 -21.13
N MET A 510 7.45 4.23 -21.33
CA MET A 510 8.15 5.50 -21.61
C MET A 510 7.70 6.58 -20.62
N ASP A 511 8.63 7.32 -20.03
CA ASP A 511 8.32 8.44 -19.13
C ASP A 511 8.05 9.76 -19.88
N ASP A 512 7.54 10.76 -19.16
CA ASP A 512 7.26 12.12 -19.65
C ASP A 512 8.50 12.90 -20.13
N THR A 513 9.72 12.37 -19.98
CA THR A 513 10.95 12.89 -20.55
C THR A 513 11.40 12.14 -21.82
N GLY A 514 10.57 11.22 -22.33
CA GLY A 514 10.87 10.40 -23.52
C GLY A 514 11.81 9.23 -23.25
N ARG A 515 12.23 9.00 -22.00
CA ARG A 515 13.06 7.85 -21.62
C ARG A 515 12.19 6.59 -21.62
N THR A 516 12.57 5.62 -22.44
CA THR A 516 11.99 4.28 -22.43
C THR A 516 12.72 3.39 -21.40
N GLU A 517 11.97 2.59 -20.64
CA GLU A 517 12.46 1.60 -19.66
C GLU A 517 11.92 0.20 -19.98
N PHE A 518 12.72 -0.84 -19.76
CA PHE A 518 12.30 -2.23 -19.91
C PHE A 518 11.93 -2.84 -18.56
N VAL A 519 10.65 -3.17 -18.37
CA VAL A 519 10.07 -3.47 -17.05
C VAL A 519 9.29 -4.78 -17.03
N SER A 520 9.32 -5.47 -15.89
CA SER A 520 8.28 -6.44 -15.53
C SER A 520 7.00 -5.68 -15.21
N ILE A 521 5.87 -6.07 -15.80
CA ILE A 521 4.56 -5.42 -15.62
C ILE A 521 4.18 -5.45 -14.13
N GLY A 522 4.38 -6.59 -13.45
CA GLY A 522 4.17 -6.72 -12.00
C GLY A 522 4.83 -5.63 -11.17
N GLY A 523 6.16 -5.62 -11.14
CA GLY A 523 6.93 -4.64 -10.36
C GLY A 523 6.66 -3.18 -10.74
N PHE A 524 6.37 -2.88 -12.02
CA PHE A 524 6.01 -1.52 -12.43
C PHE A 524 4.62 -1.10 -11.91
N ILE A 525 3.66 -2.02 -11.92
CA ILE A 525 2.31 -1.76 -11.41
C ILE A 525 2.31 -1.70 -9.88
N ASP A 526 3.09 -2.53 -9.20
CA ASP A 526 3.31 -2.45 -7.76
C ASP A 526 3.95 -1.11 -7.37
N ASP A 527 5.01 -0.68 -8.06
CA ASP A 527 5.59 0.67 -7.92
C ASP A 527 4.54 1.78 -8.07
N CYS A 528 3.59 1.64 -8.99
CA CYS A 528 2.53 2.62 -9.21
C CYS A 528 1.42 2.60 -8.14
N ILE A 529 1.10 1.42 -7.59
CA ILE A 529 0.08 1.27 -6.54
C ILE A 529 0.64 1.67 -5.16
N GLU A 530 1.92 1.42 -4.92
CA GLU A 530 2.65 1.77 -3.70
C GLU A 530 3.17 3.23 -3.71
N GLY A 531 2.87 3.99 -4.76
CA GLY A 531 3.15 5.43 -4.87
C GLY A 531 4.57 5.80 -5.30
N ARG A 532 5.46 4.83 -5.50
CA ARG A 532 6.84 5.04 -6.02
C ARG A 532 6.87 5.55 -7.46
N ARG A 533 5.80 5.33 -8.24
CA ARG A 533 5.63 5.85 -9.63
C ARG A 533 4.24 6.45 -9.84
N THR A 534 4.16 7.62 -10.49
CA THR A 534 2.87 8.26 -10.85
C THR A 534 2.43 7.82 -12.25
N THR A 535 1.28 7.14 -12.39
CA THR A 535 0.79 6.59 -13.67
C THR A 535 0.67 7.63 -14.79
N GLU A 536 0.20 8.82 -14.45
CA GLU A 536 0.01 9.97 -15.36
C GLU A 536 1.29 10.39 -16.11
N ARG A 537 2.47 10.01 -15.59
CA ARG A 537 3.78 10.34 -16.16
C ARG A 537 4.34 9.27 -17.10
N TYR A 538 3.59 8.21 -17.38
CA TYR A 538 4.06 7.08 -18.18
C TYR A 538 3.14 6.73 -19.35
N GLN A 539 3.75 6.15 -20.37
CA GLN A 539 3.10 5.60 -21.56
C GLN A 539 3.53 4.15 -21.77
N VAL A 540 2.68 3.31 -22.35
CA VAL A 540 2.99 1.92 -22.73
C VAL A 540 2.81 1.70 -24.23
N ILE A 541 3.50 0.72 -24.80
CA ILE A 541 3.33 0.36 -26.22
C ILE A 541 1.99 -0.34 -26.43
N SER A 542 1.21 0.20 -27.35
CA SER A 542 -0.06 -0.33 -27.87
C SER A 542 -0.03 -0.35 -29.40
N PHE A 543 -1.06 -0.92 -30.03
CA PHE A 543 -1.31 -0.81 -31.46
C PHE A 543 -2.74 -0.39 -31.76
N ASP A 544 -2.93 0.21 -32.93
CA ASP A 544 -4.23 0.62 -33.44
C ASP A 544 -4.99 -0.59 -34.04
N PRO A 545 -6.18 -0.97 -33.53
CA PRO A 545 -6.93 -2.10 -34.10
C PRO A 545 -7.48 -1.88 -35.51
N VAL A 546 -7.42 -0.64 -36.05
CA VAL A 546 -7.93 -0.27 -37.38
C VAL A 546 -6.80 0.09 -38.34
N THR A 547 -5.80 0.86 -37.89
CA THR A 547 -4.66 1.27 -38.73
C THR A 547 -3.44 0.34 -38.61
N HIS A 548 -3.46 -0.61 -37.66
CA HIS A 548 -2.36 -1.55 -37.39
C HIS A 548 -1.00 -0.88 -37.14
N ALA A 549 -0.99 0.39 -36.71
CA ALA A 549 0.21 1.15 -36.36
C ALA A 549 0.50 1.02 -34.86
N THR A 550 1.77 0.88 -34.49
CA THR A 550 2.23 0.75 -33.11
C THR A 550 2.67 2.10 -32.54
N ARG A 551 2.35 2.35 -31.27
CA ARG A 551 2.55 3.66 -30.63
C ARG A 551 2.63 3.56 -29.11
N PHE A 552 3.40 4.46 -28.50
CA PHE A 552 3.25 4.73 -27.08
C PHE A 552 1.93 5.46 -26.82
N ARG A 553 1.23 5.10 -25.75
CA ARG A 553 -0.02 5.72 -25.30
C ARG A 553 -0.03 5.95 -23.79
N PRO A 554 -0.59 7.08 -23.29
CA PRO A 554 -0.68 7.36 -21.87
C PRO A 554 -1.33 6.23 -21.06
N LEU A 555 -0.77 5.95 -19.89
CA LEU A 555 -1.36 5.07 -18.90
C LEU A 555 -2.49 5.80 -18.15
N LYS A 556 -3.72 5.37 -18.42
CA LYS A 556 -4.94 5.84 -17.77
C LYS A 556 -5.12 5.23 -16.38
N ALA A 557 -4.68 3.98 -16.21
CA ALA A 557 -4.59 3.31 -14.90
C ALA A 557 -3.63 2.11 -14.97
N VAL A 558 -3.14 1.67 -13.81
CA VAL A 558 -2.55 0.34 -13.62
C VAL A 558 -3.51 -0.53 -12.81
N ILE A 559 -3.43 -1.84 -12.98
CA ILE A 559 -4.40 -2.78 -12.41
C ILE A 559 -3.67 -3.95 -11.74
N ARG A 560 -3.92 -4.14 -10.43
CA ARG A 560 -3.54 -5.34 -9.67
C ARG A 560 -4.77 -6.07 -9.15
N HIS A 561 -4.89 -7.36 -9.43
CA HIS A 561 -5.86 -8.27 -8.78
C HIS A 561 -5.18 -9.59 -8.40
N GLY A 562 -5.90 -10.54 -7.78
CA GLY A 562 -5.38 -11.87 -7.40
C GLY A 562 -6.07 -12.99 -8.17
N HIS A 563 -5.43 -14.17 -8.26
CA HIS A 563 -5.89 -15.24 -9.15
C HIS A 563 -5.77 -16.67 -8.63
N GLU A 564 -6.63 -17.54 -9.19
CA GLU A 564 -6.58 -19.00 -9.07
C GLU A 564 -6.73 -19.70 -10.45
N GLU A 565 -6.82 -18.93 -11.56
CA GLU A 565 -6.94 -19.49 -12.91
C GLU A 565 -5.61 -20.11 -13.39
N PRO A 566 -5.63 -21.32 -13.98
CA PRO A 566 -4.44 -21.89 -14.61
C PRO A 566 -3.85 -21.00 -15.70
N MET A 567 -2.53 -20.85 -15.65
CA MET A 567 -1.71 -19.99 -16.49
C MET A 567 -1.21 -20.75 -17.72
N TYR A 568 -1.20 -20.09 -18.88
CA TYR A 568 -0.89 -20.63 -20.20
C TYR A 568 0.28 -19.87 -20.83
N LYS A 569 1.39 -20.58 -21.09
CA LYS A 569 2.50 -20.08 -21.88
C LYS A 569 2.29 -20.40 -23.36
N ILE A 570 1.80 -19.41 -24.10
CA ILE A 570 1.71 -19.47 -25.56
C ILE A 570 3.11 -19.23 -26.13
N THR A 571 3.60 -20.14 -26.98
CA THR A 571 4.91 -20.01 -27.65
C THR A 571 4.74 -20.10 -29.16
N THR A 572 5.24 -19.10 -29.89
CA THR A 572 5.05 -18.93 -31.33
C THR A 572 6.31 -19.27 -32.13
N ARG A 573 6.20 -19.21 -33.46
CA ARG A 573 7.34 -19.18 -34.37
C ARG A 573 8.30 -18.08 -33.92
N TYR A 574 9.58 -18.29 -34.17
CA TYR A 574 10.70 -17.52 -33.60
C TYR A 574 10.87 -17.65 -32.07
N ASN A 575 10.10 -18.52 -31.40
CA ASN A 575 10.19 -18.75 -29.95
C ASN A 575 9.99 -17.45 -29.14
N ARG A 576 9.14 -16.56 -29.65
CA ARG A 576 8.47 -15.52 -28.85
C ARG A 576 7.39 -16.20 -28.01
N SER A 577 7.18 -15.74 -26.78
CA SER A 577 6.19 -16.35 -25.89
C SER A 577 5.58 -15.35 -24.92
N ILE A 578 4.30 -15.52 -24.63
CA ILE A 578 3.57 -14.76 -23.61
C ILE A 578 2.94 -15.75 -22.62
N LYS A 579 2.98 -15.44 -21.32
CA LYS A 579 2.11 -16.06 -20.33
C LYS A 579 0.85 -15.23 -20.15
N VAL A 580 -0.29 -15.90 -20.17
CA VAL A 580 -1.63 -15.34 -19.94
C VAL A 580 -2.44 -16.35 -19.16
N THR A 581 -3.53 -15.99 -18.49
CA THR A 581 -4.44 -17.06 -18.01
C THR A 581 -5.18 -17.72 -19.16
N SER A 582 -5.80 -18.84 -18.81
CA SER A 582 -7.03 -19.35 -19.40
C SER A 582 -7.87 -18.27 -20.13
N SER A 583 -8.34 -17.25 -19.40
CA SER A 583 -9.33 -16.29 -19.91
C SER A 583 -8.82 -14.87 -20.24
N HIS A 584 -7.56 -14.53 -19.95
CA HIS A 584 -6.92 -13.32 -20.47
C HIS A 584 -6.77 -13.36 -22.01
N SER A 585 -7.08 -12.25 -22.68
CA SER A 585 -7.22 -12.19 -24.15
C SER A 585 -5.95 -11.78 -24.88
N VAL A 586 -5.57 -12.54 -25.92
CA VAL A 586 -4.51 -12.16 -26.87
C VAL A 586 -5.07 -11.98 -28.27
N PHE A 587 -4.36 -11.22 -29.10
CA PHE A 587 -4.77 -10.97 -30.48
C PHE A 587 -4.26 -12.06 -31.43
N VAL A 588 -5.12 -12.48 -32.36
CA VAL A 588 -4.83 -13.41 -33.45
C VAL A 588 -5.19 -12.77 -34.80
N TYR A 589 -4.58 -13.27 -35.87
CA TYR A 589 -4.88 -12.89 -37.24
C TYR A 589 -5.59 -14.03 -37.94
N GLU A 590 -6.90 -13.90 -38.14
CA GLU A 590 -7.77 -14.95 -38.68
C GLU A 590 -8.71 -14.36 -39.74
N ASN A 591 -8.95 -15.10 -40.83
CA ASN A 591 -9.78 -14.67 -41.98
C ASN A 591 -9.40 -13.34 -42.68
N GLY A 592 -8.25 -12.74 -42.34
CA GLY A 592 -7.76 -11.47 -42.90
C GLY A 592 -7.83 -10.28 -41.92
N GLU A 593 -8.37 -10.50 -40.72
CA GLU A 593 -8.60 -9.47 -39.70
C GLU A 593 -7.84 -9.77 -38.40
N VAL A 594 -7.58 -8.73 -37.60
CA VAL A 594 -7.10 -8.87 -36.23
C VAL A 594 -8.30 -9.09 -35.30
N GLN A 595 -8.32 -10.25 -34.64
CA GLN A 595 -9.42 -10.71 -33.78
C GLN A 595 -8.88 -11.19 -32.42
N LEU A 596 -9.76 -11.51 -31.47
CA LEU A 596 -9.40 -11.86 -30.10
C LEU A 596 -9.58 -13.36 -29.82
N LYS A 597 -8.64 -13.95 -29.06
CA LYS A 597 -8.67 -15.36 -28.64
C LYS A 597 -8.04 -15.46 -27.25
N LYS A 598 -8.79 -15.87 -26.22
CA LYS A 598 -8.24 -15.94 -24.85
C LYS A 598 -7.34 -17.15 -24.64
N GLY A 599 -6.36 -17.06 -23.75
CA GLY A 599 -5.24 -17.99 -23.55
C GLY A 599 -5.50 -19.45 -23.91
N ASN A 600 -6.42 -20.14 -23.23
CA ASN A 600 -6.63 -21.58 -23.43
C ASN A 600 -7.36 -22.00 -24.74
N GLU A 601 -7.74 -21.06 -25.61
CA GLU A 601 -8.25 -21.36 -26.96
C GLU A 601 -7.20 -21.26 -28.06
N VAL A 602 -6.05 -20.65 -27.76
CA VAL A 602 -4.96 -20.46 -28.71
C VAL A 602 -4.34 -21.82 -29.02
N LYS A 603 -4.41 -22.26 -30.27
CA LYS A 603 -4.03 -23.60 -30.72
C LYS A 603 -2.76 -23.57 -31.57
N PRO A 604 -1.91 -24.61 -31.50
CA PRO A 604 -0.82 -24.79 -32.46
C PRO A 604 -1.34 -24.74 -33.90
N GLY A 605 -0.94 -23.70 -34.65
CA GLY A 605 -1.53 -23.38 -35.95
C GLY A 605 -2.03 -21.95 -36.09
N ASP A 606 -2.60 -21.38 -35.03
CA ASP A 606 -3.11 -19.99 -35.01
C ASP A 606 -1.99 -18.98 -35.33
N LEU A 607 -2.33 -17.83 -35.89
CA LEU A 607 -1.39 -16.73 -36.13
C LEU A 607 -1.55 -15.69 -35.02
N LEU A 608 -0.69 -15.72 -34.00
CA LEU A 608 -0.71 -14.73 -32.92
C LEU A 608 -0.18 -13.38 -33.42
N VAL A 609 -0.86 -12.29 -33.12
CA VAL A 609 -0.40 -10.94 -33.50
C VAL A 609 0.82 -10.56 -32.66
N ALA A 610 1.85 -10.09 -33.34
CA ALA A 610 3.11 -9.66 -32.76
C ALA A 610 3.57 -8.35 -33.41
N SER A 611 4.32 -7.54 -32.66
CA SER A 611 5.00 -6.40 -33.26
C SER A 611 6.07 -6.88 -34.25
N ARG A 612 5.95 -6.44 -35.50
CA ARG A 612 6.98 -6.51 -36.52
C ARG A 612 8.04 -5.43 -36.29
N ARG A 613 7.59 -4.19 -36.01
CA ARG A 613 8.41 -3.04 -35.64
C ARG A 613 7.82 -2.42 -34.36
N LEU A 614 8.67 -2.13 -33.38
CA LEU A 614 8.28 -1.43 -32.15
C LEU A 614 8.57 0.08 -32.28
N PRO A 615 7.77 0.95 -31.65
CA PRO A 615 8.01 2.39 -31.65
C PRO A 615 9.27 2.76 -30.85
N ARG A 616 9.78 3.95 -31.16
CA ARG A 616 10.87 4.65 -30.46
C ARG A 616 10.36 6.04 -30.03
N PRO A 617 10.94 6.70 -29.02
CA PRO A 617 10.63 8.09 -28.73
C PRO A 617 10.94 8.99 -29.94
N ALA A 618 10.20 10.09 -30.05
CA ALA A 618 10.38 11.06 -31.14
C ALA A 618 11.67 11.88 -30.98
N GLU A 619 12.11 12.10 -29.74
CA GLU A 619 13.35 12.78 -29.38
C GLU A 619 14.35 11.78 -28.83
N ASN A 620 15.63 11.94 -29.19
CA ASN A 620 16.71 11.04 -28.78
C ASN A 620 17.62 11.78 -27.78
N PRO A 621 18.00 11.18 -26.64
CA PRO A 621 18.91 11.82 -25.70
C PRO A 621 20.31 11.91 -26.30
N THR A 622 20.93 13.08 -26.18
CA THR A 622 22.29 13.38 -26.71
C THR A 622 23.38 13.24 -25.65
N GLN A 623 23.02 13.26 -24.36
CA GLN A 623 23.94 13.15 -23.23
C GLN A 623 23.31 12.44 -22.02
N ILE A 624 24.14 11.84 -21.18
CA ILE A 624 23.76 11.13 -19.96
C ILE A 624 24.08 12.04 -18.77
N ASP A 625 23.07 12.39 -17.97
CA ASP A 625 23.28 13.03 -16.66
C ASP A 625 23.82 12.00 -15.66
N LEU A 626 25.13 12.03 -15.40
CA LEU A 626 25.77 11.13 -14.45
C LEU A 626 25.34 11.40 -13.00
N LEU A 627 24.87 12.60 -12.65
CA LEU A 627 24.31 12.86 -11.32
C LEU A 627 23.00 12.11 -11.15
N LYS A 628 22.03 12.35 -12.05
CA LYS A 628 20.74 11.64 -12.06
C LYS A 628 20.91 10.12 -12.15
N THR A 629 21.92 9.65 -12.89
CA THR A 629 22.22 8.22 -13.07
C THR A 629 22.83 7.58 -11.83
N PHE A 630 23.85 8.18 -11.21
CA PHE A 630 24.50 7.59 -10.03
C PHE A 630 23.64 7.72 -8.77
N TYR A 631 22.87 8.80 -8.64
CA TYR A 631 21.93 8.98 -7.53
C TYR A 631 20.82 7.92 -7.56
N ARG A 632 20.14 7.74 -8.71
CA ARG A 632 19.11 6.68 -8.88
C ARG A 632 19.63 5.26 -8.64
N ALA A 633 20.93 5.04 -8.75
CA ALA A 633 21.56 3.74 -8.53
C ALA A 633 22.16 3.56 -7.11
N GLY A 634 22.12 4.58 -6.24
CA GLY A 634 22.76 4.54 -4.92
C GLY A 634 24.30 4.53 -4.97
N LEU A 635 24.91 5.02 -6.06
CA LEU A 635 26.34 4.91 -6.34
C LEU A 635 27.13 6.19 -6.06
N THR A 636 26.56 7.07 -5.24
CA THR A 636 27.07 8.39 -4.80
C THR A 636 28.27 8.32 -3.86
N GLN A 637 28.41 7.23 -3.09
CA GLN A 637 29.43 7.08 -2.05
C GLN A 637 30.87 7.31 -2.57
N SER A 638 31.68 8.00 -1.77
CA SER A 638 33.06 8.43 -2.10
C SER A 638 33.19 9.27 -3.38
N LEU A 639 32.10 9.93 -3.82
CA LEU A 639 32.12 11.00 -4.81
C LEU A 639 31.80 12.34 -4.14
N TYR A 640 32.41 13.40 -4.66
CA TYR A 640 32.17 14.78 -4.30
C TYR A 640 31.74 15.56 -5.54
N LEU A 641 30.95 16.61 -5.36
CA LEU A 641 30.56 17.55 -6.41
C LEU A 641 31.35 18.85 -6.24
N GLN A 642 31.84 19.39 -7.35
CA GLN A 642 32.63 20.63 -7.38
C GLN A 642 32.07 21.64 -8.38
N GLY A 643 31.87 22.89 -7.95
CA GLY A 643 31.44 24.01 -8.81
C GLY A 643 30.82 25.17 -8.03
N GLU A 644 30.60 26.30 -8.70
CA GLU A 644 29.96 27.47 -8.06
C GLU A 644 28.49 27.22 -7.69
N ASP A 645 27.77 26.39 -8.45
CA ASP A 645 26.41 25.98 -8.08
C ASP A 645 26.37 25.12 -6.81
N VAL A 646 27.42 24.33 -6.55
CA VAL A 646 27.57 23.54 -5.31
C VAL A 646 27.63 24.50 -4.11
N ARG A 647 28.41 25.59 -4.22
CA ARG A 647 28.43 26.70 -3.26
C ARG A 647 27.07 27.38 -3.16
N ARG A 648 26.43 27.74 -4.28
CA ARG A 648 25.14 28.45 -4.32
C ARG A 648 24.03 27.69 -3.59
N VAL A 649 23.87 26.41 -3.89
CA VAL A 649 22.83 25.56 -3.28
C VAL A 649 23.11 25.33 -1.79
N ALA A 650 24.37 25.07 -1.42
CA ALA A 650 24.75 24.97 -0.01
C ALA A 650 24.54 26.29 0.77
N SER A 651 24.79 27.45 0.12
CA SER A 651 24.49 28.78 0.68
C SER A 651 23.02 28.92 1.04
N GLN A 652 22.12 28.56 0.11
CA GLN A 652 20.67 28.63 0.32
C GLN A 652 20.24 27.78 1.53
N ARG A 653 20.77 26.56 1.66
CA ARG A 653 20.49 25.67 2.79
C ARG A 653 21.02 26.20 4.13
N VAL A 654 22.19 26.84 4.16
CA VAL A 654 22.74 27.47 5.38
C VAL A 654 21.95 28.72 5.78
N LEU A 655 21.50 29.50 4.80
CA LEU A 655 20.68 30.71 4.96
C LEU A 655 19.26 30.39 5.43
N ALA A 656 18.63 29.32 4.94
CA ALA A 656 17.31 28.87 5.38
C ALA A 656 17.25 28.55 6.90
N LYS A 657 18.39 28.17 7.49
CA LYS A 657 18.54 27.93 8.93
C LYS A 657 18.82 29.22 9.75
N VAL A 658 18.95 30.39 9.11
CA VAL A 658 19.31 31.65 9.80
C VAL A 658 18.04 32.26 10.39
N GLU A 659 17.99 32.41 11.70
CA GLU A 659 16.96 33.23 12.32
C GLU A 659 17.14 34.69 11.86
N ARG A 660 16.10 35.23 11.22
CA ARG A 660 15.99 36.64 10.84
C ARG A 660 17.10 37.13 9.88
N PRO A 661 17.22 36.55 8.67
CA PRO A 661 18.27 36.90 7.70
C PRO A 661 18.24 38.38 7.29
N GLU A 662 17.09 39.06 7.42
CA GLU A 662 16.92 40.48 7.12
C GLU A 662 17.95 41.39 7.85
N PHE A 663 18.27 41.13 9.12
CA PHE A 663 19.25 41.93 9.88
C PHE A 663 20.72 41.68 9.48
N LEU A 664 20.97 40.70 8.60
CA LEU A 664 22.30 40.39 8.05
C LEU A 664 22.42 40.75 6.57
N ASN A 665 21.29 40.96 5.89
CA ASN A 665 21.19 41.36 4.48
C ASN A 665 21.35 42.89 4.28
N GLU A 666 21.24 43.70 5.34
CA GLU A 666 21.49 45.14 5.24
C GLU A 666 22.97 45.43 4.89
N PRO A 667 23.27 46.24 3.85
CA PRO A 667 24.63 46.66 3.52
C PRO A 667 25.23 47.52 4.64
N ARG A 668 26.55 47.46 4.82
CA ARG A 668 27.25 48.18 5.88
C ARG A 668 27.96 49.42 5.36
N VAL A 669 27.94 50.47 6.16
CA VAL A 669 28.54 51.76 5.81
C VAL A 669 29.93 51.88 6.41
N GLN A 670 30.91 52.23 5.57
CA GLN A 670 32.25 52.61 5.96
C GLN A 670 32.49 54.10 5.69
N LEU A 671 33.08 54.79 6.67
CA LEU A 671 33.57 56.15 6.54
C LEU A 671 35.01 56.22 7.03
N ASN A 672 35.77 57.21 6.54
CA ASN A 672 37.09 57.51 7.07
C ASN A 672 37.00 58.22 8.44
N LEU A 673 38.13 58.30 9.15
CA LEU A 673 38.21 58.89 10.49
C LEU A 673 37.86 60.39 10.49
N GLU A 674 38.18 61.13 9.44
CA GLU A 674 37.87 62.57 9.33
C GLU A 674 36.37 62.84 9.22
N ALA A 675 35.64 62.01 8.45
CA ALA A 675 34.19 62.11 8.35
C ALA A 675 33.53 61.80 9.70
N TRP A 676 33.96 60.73 10.39
CA TRP A 676 33.48 60.45 11.75
C TRP A 676 33.77 61.60 12.72
N GLN A 677 34.96 62.21 12.70
CA GLN A 677 35.29 63.37 13.53
C GLN A 677 34.35 64.57 13.29
N LYS A 678 34.00 64.86 12.02
CA LYS A 678 33.03 65.91 11.67
C LYS A 678 31.64 65.62 12.24
N LEU A 679 31.16 64.38 12.13
CA LEU A 679 29.86 63.95 12.67
C LEU A 679 29.83 63.95 14.22
N ILE A 680 30.94 63.58 14.87
CA ILE A 680 31.09 63.66 16.34
C ILE A 680 31.03 65.12 16.79
N ALA A 681 31.72 66.03 16.09
CA ALA A 681 31.70 67.47 16.39
C ALA A 681 30.30 68.07 16.21
N GLN A 682 29.59 67.72 15.12
CA GLN A 682 28.19 68.12 14.90
C GLN A 682 27.29 67.65 16.05
N ARG A 683 27.40 66.36 16.44
CA ARG A 683 26.63 65.79 17.56
C ARG A 683 26.93 66.50 18.90
N GLN A 684 28.19 66.82 19.18
CA GLN A 684 28.61 67.52 20.38
C GLN A 684 28.12 68.97 20.40
N ALA A 685 28.16 69.68 19.27
CA ALA A 685 27.61 71.04 19.14
C ALA A 685 26.10 71.07 19.38
N ALA A 686 25.36 70.08 18.86
CA ALA A 686 23.94 69.87 19.14
C ALA A 686 23.65 69.39 20.58
N ARG A 687 24.68 69.13 21.39
CA ARG A 687 24.61 68.61 22.78
C ARG A 687 23.92 67.24 22.92
N ILE A 688 23.87 66.45 21.84
CA ILE A 688 23.17 65.17 21.83
C ILE A 688 24.10 64.06 22.35
N SER A 689 23.67 63.33 23.37
CA SER A 689 24.43 62.20 23.92
C SER A 689 24.34 60.96 23.02
N GLN A 690 25.36 60.10 23.06
CA GLN A 690 25.33 58.78 22.41
C GLN A 690 24.13 57.93 22.87
N LYS A 691 23.60 58.14 24.09
CA LYS A 691 22.39 57.48 24.59
C LYS A 691 21.12 57.95 23.86
N GLN A 692 21.02 59.22 23.51
CA GLN A 692 19.91 59.75 22.73
C GLN A 692 19.98 59.25 21.28
N VAL A 693 21.15 59.31 20.64
CA VAL A 693 21.33 58.77 19.28
C VAL A 693 21.05 57.26 19.23
N ALA A 694 21.50 56.51 20.23
CA ALA A 694 21.18 55.08 20.34
C ALA A 694 19.68 54.82 20.41
N ALA A 695 18.93 55.62 21.18
CA ALA A 695 17.47 55.52 21.23
C ALA A 695 16.82 55.83 19.87
N SER A 696 17.23 56.90 19.18
CA SER A 696 16.73 57.25 17.85
C SER A 696 17.04 56.19 16.78
N CYS A 697 18.18 55.50 16.89
CA CYS A 697 18.57 54.41 15.98
C CYS A 697 17.99 53.03 16.38
N GLY A 698 17.17 52.93 17.45
CA GLY A 698 16.68 51.65 17.96
C GLY A 698 17.74 50.75 18.62
N VAL A 699 18.93 51.27 18.90
CA VAL A 699 20.09 50.54 19.39
C VAL A 699 20.06 50.43 20.92
N LYS A 700 19.88 49.21 21.45
CA LYS A 700 19.73 48.94 22.89
C LYS A 700 20.91 49.36 23.78
N GLN A 701 22.14 49.43 23.24
CA GLN A 701 23.36 49.72 24.01
C GLN A 701 24.07 50.98 23.48
N PRO A 702 24.13 52.09 24.26
CA PRO A 702 24.75 53.34 23.79
C PRO A 702 26.22 53.24 23.38
N ILE A 703 26.98 52.28 23.94
CA ILE A 703 28.38 52.05 23.59
C ILE A 703 28.57 51.66 22.10
N THR A 704 27.55 51.07 21.47
CA THR A 704 27.55 50.74 20.04
C THR A 704 27.74 51.97 19.16
N ILE A 705 27.14 53.12 19.54
CA ILE A 705 27.34 54.40 18.83
C ILE A 705 28.79 54.86 18.97
N SER A 706 29.39 54.72 20.16
CA SER A 706 30.82 55.00 20.35
C SER A 706 31.72 54.05 19.54
N HIS A 707 31.29 52.81 19.28
CA HIS A 707 32.03 51.89 18.42
C HIS A 707 31.93 52.25 16.94
N TRP A 708 30.82 52.84 16.48
CA TRP A 708 30.70 53.40 15.13
C TRP A 708 31.59 54.65 14.99
N GLU A 709 31.46 55.61 15.91
CA GLU A 709 32.26 56.84 15.97
C GLU A 709 33.78 56.60 16.02
N ARG A 710 34.21 55.45 16.52
CA ARG A 710 35.63 55.04 16.62
C ARG A 710 36.08 54.08 15.51
N GLY A 711 35.23 53.78 14.53
CA GLY A 711 35.52 52.83 13.45
C GLY A 711 35.70 51.37 13.88
N ILE A 712 35.32 51.01 15.11
CA ILE A 712 35.44 49.67 15.69
C ILE A 712 34.39 48.74 15.10
N ASN A 713 33.15 49.25 14.95
CA ASN A 713 32.04 48.55 14.31
C ASN A 713 31.52 49.38 13.13
N ARG A 714 31.10 48.74 12.05
CA ARG A 714 30.45 49.40 10.90
C ARG A 714 28.93 49.35 11.05
N PRO A 715 28.20 50.49 11.06
CA PRO A 715 26.73 50.49 11.07
C PRO A 715 26.17 49.85 9.79
N THR A 716 24.93 49.40 9.83
CA THR A 716 24.17 49.12 8.60
C THR A 716 23.61 50.42 8.01
N LEU A 717 23.25 50.43 6.72
CA LEU A 717 22.79 51.64 6.04
C LEU A 717 21.57 52.31 6.73
N PRO A 718 20.50 51.60 7.12
CA PRO A 718 19.39 52.24 7.86
C PRO A 718 19.84 52.86 9.18
N ASN A 719 20.65 52.14 9.97
CA ASN A 719 21.22 52.63 11.23
C ASN A 719 22.09 53.88 11.03
N PHE A 720 22.85 53.96 9.93
CA PHE A 720 23.67 55.12 9.62
C PHE A 720 22.83 56.34 9.20
N LEU A 721 21.77 56.14 8.41
CA LEU A 721 20.84 57.21 8.04
C LEU A 721 20.08 57.73 9.27
N SER A 722 19.61 56.85 10.15
CA SER A 722 19.03 57.25 11.46
C SER A 722 20.05 57.96 12.36
N TYR A 723 21.34 57.61 12.31
CA TYR A 723 22.38 58.33 13.03
C TYR A 723 22.54 59.76 12.50
N LEU A 724 22.52 59.97 11.18
CA LEU A 724 22.62 61.31 10.56
C LEU A 724 21.40 62.18 10.90
N ASP A 725 20.19 61.63 10.76
CA ASP A 725 18.94 62.32 11.12
C ASP A 725 18.92 62.72 12.61
N ALA A 726 19.30 61.80 13.49
CA ALA A 726 19.38 62.04 14.93
C ALA A 726 20.43 63.09 15.37
N ILE A 727 21.28 63.59 14.46
CA ILE A 727 22.20 64.70 14.70
C ILE A 727 21.93 65.94 13.81
N GLY A 728 20.74 66.00 13.20
CA GLY A 728 20.24 67.15 12.42
C GLY A 728 20.46 67.09 10.92
N GLY A 729 20.80 65.92 10.37
CA GLY A 729 21.06 65.72 8.93
C GLY A 729 22.42 66.27 8.47
N ASN A 730 22.94 65.74 7.35
CA ASN A 730 24.10 66.28 6.65
C ASN A 730 24.22 65.68 5.22
N ASP A 731 23.78 66.42 4.21
CA ASP A 731 23.63 65.89 2.84
C ASP A 731 24.96 65.65 2.09
N ASN A 732 26.08 66.14 2.63
CA ASN A 732 27.40 66.12 1.96
C ASN A 732 28.37 65.06 2.52
N VAL A 733 27.86 64.03 3.20
CA VAL A 733 28.68 62.97 3.79
C VAL A 733 28.92 61.86 2.77
N ILE A 734 30.13 61.81 2.21
CA ILE A 734 30.57 60.70 1.34
C ILE A 734 30.89 59.48 2.20
N TYR A 735 30.32 58.34 1.85
CA TYR A 735 30.54 57.05 2.50
C TYR A 735 30.61 55.90 1.49
N GLU A 736 31.21 54.79 1.89
CA GLU A 736 31.35 53.57 1.10
C GLU A 736 30.32 52.53 1.58
N THR A 737 29.55 51.94 0.66
CA THR A 737 28.66 50.81 0.93
C THR A 737 29.40 49.50 0.70
N LEU A 738 29.60 48.74 1.77
CA LEU A 738 30.17 47.40 1.73
C LEU A 738 29.06 46.35 1.50
N PRO A 739 29.43 45.14 1.02
CA PRO A 739 28.52 44.00 0.96
C PRO A 739 27.82 43.72 2.28
N SER A 740 26.67 43.04 2.24
CA SER A 740 25.96 42.63 3.43
C SER A 740 26.79 41.64 4.26
N LYS A 741 26.37 41.40 5.51
CA LYS A 741 27.07 40.41 6.35
C LYS A 741 26.84 38.99 5.83
N ILE A 742 25.76 38.74 5.08
CA ILE A 742 25.53 37.50 4.33
C ILE A 742 26.55 37.35 3.19
N ASP A 743 26.74 38.38 2.36
CA ASP A 743 27.66 38.32 1.22
C ASP A 743 29.11 38.06 1.66
N GLU A 744 29.56 38.77 2.71
CA GLU A 744 30.87 38.56 3.33
C GLU A 744 31.07 37.13 3.91
N LEU A 745 29.98 36.38 4.15
CA LEU A 745 30.01 35.03 4.74
C LEU A 745 29.76 33.92 3.70
N VAL A 746 29.01 34.20 2.64
CA VAL A 746 28.81 33.30 1.49
C VAL A 746 30.05 33.26 0.59
N ALA A 747 30.79 34.37 0.49
CA ALA A 747 32.07 34.43 -0.23
C ALA A 747 33.25 33.77 0.53
N GLN A 748 33.04 33.17 1.71
CA GLN A 748 34.08 32.45 2.45
C GLN A 748 34.06 30.96 2.11
N ASP A 749 35.19 30.48 1.58
CA ASP A 749 35.42 29.07 1.32
C ASP A 749 35.78 28.30 2.62
N ASP A 750 36.22 27.03 2.53
CA ASP A 750 36.44 26.11 3.68
C ASP A 750 37.41 26.63 4.79
N THR A 751 38.08 27.76 4.56
CA THR A 751 38.94 28.45 5.53
C THR A 751 38.20 29.17 6.66
N SER A 752 36.87 29.30 6.61
CA SER A 752 36.12 30.05 7.64
C SER A 752 36.24 29.43 9.03
N LYS A 753 36.62 30.25 10.03
CA LYS A 753 36.72 29.81 11.43
C LYS A 753 35.37 29.43 12.04
N ASN A 754 34.25 29.88 11.45
CA ASN A 754 32.92 29.53 11.92
C ASN A 754 32.44 28.22 11.27
N ALA A 755 32.10 27.22 12.08
CA ALA A 755 31.64 25.92 11.60
C ALA A 755 30.43 26.02 10.65
N ARG A 756 29.49 26.93 10.95
CA ARG A 756 28.27 27.16 10.17
C ARG A 756 28.55 27.59 8.72
N TRP A 757 29.65 28.30 8.46
CA TRP A 757 29.94 28.87 7.15
C TRP A 757 30.93 28.03 6.33
N ARG A 758 31.62 27.06 6.95
CA ARG A 758 32.31 25.98 6.21
C ARG A 758 31.34 25.05 5.47
N GLU A 759 30.05 25.05 5.83
CA GLU A 759 29.01 24.41 5.00
C GLU A 759 28.85 25.08 3.61
N VAL A 760 29.46 26.24 3.32
CA VAL A 760 29.24 27.02 2.08
C VAL A 760 30.33 26.84 1.00
N SER A 761 31.32 25.96 1.17
CA SER A 761 32.35 25.78 0.13
C SER A 761 31.84 25.13 -1.18
N CYS A 762 32.59 25.37 -2.27
CA CYS A 762 32.30 24.88 -3.62
C CYS A 762 32.56 23.37 -3.84
N TYR A 763 32.89 22.62 -2.80
CA TYR A 763 33.24 21.20 -2.84
C TYR A 763 32.53 20.43 -1.72
N LYS A 764 31.57 19.57 -2.06
CA LYS A 764 30.73 18.84 -1.08
C LYS A 764 30.55 17.37 -1.44
N PRO A 765 30.36 16.46 -0.46
CA PRO A 765 30.00 15.08 -0.76
C PRO A 765 28.74 15.02 -1.62
N PHE A 766 28.64 14.06 -2.53
CA PHE A 766 27.45 13.90 -3.37
C PHE A 766 26.19 13.69 -2.49
N ASP A 767 26.30 12.83 -1.46
CA ASP A 767 25.26 12.55 -0.47
C ASP A 767 24.82 13.78 0.38
N TYR A 768 25.42 14.96 0.19
CA TYR A 768 24.93 16.19 0.80
C TYR A 768 23.60 16.65 0.17
N PHE A 769 23.34 16.37 -1.10
CA PHE A 769 22.25 16.97 -1.88
C PHE A 769 21.02 16.07 -2.06
N THR A 770 19.83 16.67 -1.93
CA THR A 770 18.54 16.07 -2.27
C THR A 770 18.30 16.03 -3.79
N PRO A 771 17.35 15.23 -4.31
CA PRO A 771 17.05 15.18 -5.74
C PRO A 771 16.67 16.56 -6.33
N SER A 772 15.93 17.37 -5.58
CA SER A 772 15.49 18.72 -5.96
C SER A 772 16.61 19.76 -5.91
N GLU A 773 17.66 19.54 -5.12
CA GLU A 773 18.88 20.36 -5.12
C GLU A 773 19.84 19.95 -6.25
N LEU A 774 19.99 18.65 -6.53
CA LEU A 774 20.77 18.14 -7.66
C LEU A 774 20.23 18.66 -9.01
N ALA A 775 18.90 18.78 -9.13
CA ALA A 775 18.24 19.37 -10.29
C ALA A 775 18.52 20.88 -10.47
N GLN A 776 18.98 21.58 -9.42
CA GLN A 776 19.33 23.01 -9.49
C GLN A 776 20.80 23.25 -9.85
N LEU A 777 21.65 22.22 -9.88
CA LEU A 777 23.03 22.34 -10.30
C LEU A 777 23.11 22.54 -11.83
N GLY A 778 24.05 23.34 -12.31
CA GLY A 778 24.30 23.56 -13.73
C GLY A 778 25.07 22.44 -14.43
N GLU A 779 25.61 22.73 -15.61
CA GLU A 779 26.32 21.77 -16.46
C GLU A 779 27.82 21.67 -16.12
N ASP A 780 28.43 22.76 -15.66
CA ASP A 780 29.87 22.87 -15.34
C ASP A 780 30.31 22.02 -14.13
N VAL A 781 29.35 21.48 -13.35
CA VAL A 781 29.63 20.73 -12.13
C VAL A 781 30.44 19.46 -12.41
N GLN A 782 31.58 19.35 -11.74
CA GLN A 782 32.47 18.21 -11.81
C GLN A 782 32.13 17.19 -10.72
N ILE A 783 32.23 15.91 -11.07
CA ILE A 783 32.15 14.77 -10.15
C ILE A 783 33.59 14.34 -9.84
N VAL A 784 33.96 14.35 -8.57
CA VAL A 784 35.34 14.17 -8.09
C VAL A 784 35.44 12.93 -7.21
N PRO A 785 36.23 11.90 -7.58
CA PRO A 785 36.48 10.75 -6.73
C PRO A 785 37.30 11.11 -5.48
N GLN A 786 36.83 10.73 -4.30
CA GLN A 786 37.47 11.04 -3.01
C GLN A 786 38.95 10.61 -2.91
N ALA A 787 39.32 9.51 -3.57
CA ALA A 787 40.67 8.95 -3.55
C ALA A 787 41.56 9.39 -4.73
N HIS A 788 40.98 10.09 -5.72
CA HIS A 788 41.63 10.47 -6.98
C HIS A 788 41.05 11.80 -7.45
N THR A 789 41.36 12.89 -6.75
CA THR A 789 40.82 14.22 -7.08
C THR A 789 41.34 14.77 -8.40
N GLU A 790 42.48 14.24 -8.88
CA GLU A 790 43.03 14.46 -10.22
C GLU A 790 42.22 13.80 -11.35
N LYS A 791 41.28 12.90 -11.02
CA LYS A 791 40.37 12.21 -11.95
C LYS A 791 38.93 12.71 -11.84
N ALA A 792 38.76 14.03 -11.73
CA ALA A 792 37.46 14.67 -11.88
C ALA A 792 36.88 14.47 -13.28
N PHE A 793 35.55 14.43 -13.41
CA PHE A 793 34.86 14.28 -14.68
C PHE A 793 33.52 15.04 -14.71
N ASN A 794 33.12 15.50 -15.90
CA ASN A 794 31.89 16.28 -16.12
C ASN A 794 30.63 15.54 -15.64
N ARG A 795 29.62 16.30 -15.21
CA ARG A 795 28.25 15.80 -15.00
C ARG A 795 27.68 15.07 -16.21
N TYR A 796 27.88 15.60 -17.42
CA TYR A 796 27.30 15.05 -18.64
C TYR A 796 28.30 14.24 -19.45
N LEU A 797 27.93 13.01 -19.81
CA LEU A 797 28.66 12.15 -20.73
C LEU A 797 27.93 12.12 -22.09
N PRO A 798 28.54 12.59 -23.20
CA PRO A 798 27.93 12.54 -24.53
C PRO A 798 27.59 11.11 -24.98
N ILE A 799 26.45 10.97 -25.67
CA ILE A 799 26.02 9.70 -26.27
C ILE A 799 26.56 9.66 -27.70
N THR A 800 27.63 8.89 -27.92
CA THR A 800 28.33 8.80 -29.21
C THR A 800 28.39 7.38 -29.75
N GLN A 801 28.80 7.24 -31.02
CA GLN A 801 29.01 5.93 -31.66
C GLN A 801 30.12 5.14 -30.95
N GLU A 802 31.19 5.81 -30.50
CA GLU A 802 32.29 5.20 -29.72
C GLU A 802 31.79 4.62 -28.39
N LEU A 803 30.92 5.33 -27.68
CA LEU A 803 30.31 4.83 -26.44
C LEU A 803 29.44 3.61 -26.72
N MET A 804 28.57 3.67 -27.74
CA MET A 804 27.70 2.54 -28.10
C MET A 804 28.48 1.30 -28.52
N TRP A 805 29.49 1.47 -29.38
CA TRP A 805 30.32 0.39 -29.87
C TRP A 805 31.15 -0.25 -28.74
N PHE A 806 31.73 0.57 -27.86
CA PHE A 806 32.39 0.08 -26.64
C PHE A 806 31.44 -0.68 -25.72
N LEU A 807 30.21 -0.19 -25.52
CA LEU A 807 29.22 -0.89 -24.70
C LEU A 807 28.80 -2.23 -25.31
N GLY A 808 28.70 -2.33 -26.64
CA GLY A 808 28.46 -3.61 -27.31
C GLY A 808 29.53 -4.65 -26.97
N TRP A 809 30.81 -4.29 -27.14
CA TRP A 809 31.93 -5.13 -26.74
C TRP A 809 31.97 -5.45 -25.24
N TYR A 810 31.57 -4.51 -24.37
CA TYR A 810 31.52 -4.73 -22.94
C TYR A 810 30.35 -5.65 -22.51
N VAL A 811 29.22 -5.60 -23.21
CA VAL A 811 28.08 -6.50 -22.97
C VAL A 811 28.47 -7.95 -23.25
N ALA A 812 29.27 -8.20 -24.29
CA ALA A 812 29.94 -9.48 -24.54
C ALA A 812 31.09 -9.72 -23.55
N GLU A 813 32.32 -9.43 -23.97
CA GLU A 813 33.60 -9.83 -23.35
C GLU A 813 33.94 -9.07 -22.05
N GLY A 814 33.09 -8.12 -21.64
CA GLY A 814 33.35 -7.20 -20.54
C GLY A 814 33.14 -7.77 -19.14
N THR A 815 34.03 -7.37 -18.24
CA THR A 815 34.04 -7.68 -16.80
C THR A 815 34.43 -6.44 -15.99
N LEU A 816 33.88 -6.29 -14.78
CA LEU A 816 34.22 -5.21 -13.86
C LEU A 816 34.79 -5.76 -12.55
N SER A 817 35.97 -5.29 -12.17
CA SER A 817 36.43 -5.29 -10.78
C SER A 817 36.44 -3.85 -10.25
N LYS A 818 36.56 -3.63 -8.93
CA LYS A 818 36.36 -2.36 -8.18
C LYS A 818 36.20 -1.08 -9.04
N HIS A 819 37.29 -0.65 -9.69
CA HIS A 819 37.28 0.40 -10.72
C HIS A 819 38.03 -0.02 -12.01
N GLN A 820 38.35 -1.31 -12.15
CA GLN A 820 39.06 -1.87 -13.31
C GLN A 820 38.04 -2.42 -14.31
N VAL A 821 37.81 -1.68 -15.38
CA VAL A 821 37.02 -2.11 -16.52
C VAL A 821 37.93 -2.97 -17.41
N SER A 822 37.51 -4.20 -17.73
CA SER A 822 38.30 -5.14 -18.53
C SER A 822 37.45 -5.80 -19.62
N LEU A 823 38.02 -5.99 -20.81
CA LEU A 823 37.53 -6.90 -21.85
C LEU A 823 38.51 -8.08 -21.96
N ASN A 824 38.00 -9.30 -22.05
CA ASN A 824 38.81 -10.51 -22.23
C ASN A 824 38.67 -10.97 -23.68
N LEU A 825 39.65 -10.65 -24.52
CA LEU A 825 39.56 -10.77 -25.97
C LEU A 825 40.34 -11.99 -26.47
N GLY A 826 39.86 -12.63 -27.53
CA GLY A 826 40.57 -13.69 -28.22
C GLY A 826 41.41 -13.21 -29.39
N LYS A 827 42.22 -14.10 -29.95
CA LYS A 827 43.01 -13.88 -31.17
C LYS A 827 42.20 -13.45 -32.41
N LYS A 828 40.89 -13.75 -32.44
CA LYS A 828 39.94 -13.27 -33.46
C LYS A 828 39.66 -11.75 -33.35
N ASP A 829 39.85 -11.18 -32.16
CA ASP A 829 39.42 -9.82 -31.81
C ASP A 829 40.58 -8.80 -31.81
N GLU A 830 41.82 -9.28 -31.89
CA GLU A 830 43.05 -8.48 -31.95
C GLU A 830 42.97 -7.30 -32.97
N PRO A 831 42.39 -7.44 -34.19
CA PRO A 831 42.24 -6.34 -35.14
C PRO A 831 41.40 -5.16 -34.63
N PHE A 832 40.50 -5.37 -33.65
CA PHE A 832 39.61 -4.34 -33.11
C PHE A 832 40.19 -3.61 -31.89
N ILE A 833 41.30 -4.12 -31.30
CA ILE A 833 41.95 -3.51 -30.14
C ILE A 833 42.36 -2.03 -30.36
N PRO A 834 42.87 -1.59 -31.53
CA PRO A 834 43.16 -0.19 -31.79
C PRO A 834 41.91 0.71 -31.74
N GLN A 835 40.78 0.22 -32.25
CA GLN A 835 39.49 0.93 -32.23
C GLN A 835 38.94 1.00 -30.79
N LEU A 836 39.03 -0.10 -30.02
CA LEU A 836 38.65 -0.12 -28.59
C LEU A 836 39.48 0.88 -27.77
N LYS A 837 40.78 0.98 -28.03
CA LYS A 837 41.65 1.97 -27.37
C LYS A 837 41.25 3.40 -27.73
N ALA A 838 40.95 3.69 -28.99
CA ALA A 838 40.48 5.00 -29.42
C ALA A 838 39.13 5.35 -28.76
N ALA A 839 38.16 4.44 -28.78
CA ALA A 839 36.84 4.64 -28.19
C ALA A 839 36.91 4.95 -26.68
N ILE A 840 37.67 4.15 -25.91
CA ILE A 840 37.83 4.39 -24.46
C ILE A 840 38.53 5.73 -24.18
N GLN A 841 39.53 6.09 -25.00
CA GLN A 841 40.28 7.34 -24.85
C GLN A 841 39.44 8.58 -25.20
N VAL A 842 38.50 8.48 -26.15
CA VAL A 842 37.54 9.53 -26.53
C VAL A 842 36.43 9.66 -25.48
N VAL A 843 35.84 8.55 -25.05
CA VAL A 843 34.64 8.53 -24.20
C VAL A 843 34.95 8.77 -22.72
N PHE A 844 36.05 8.22 -22.21
CA PHE A 844 36.39 8.25 -20.78
C PHE A 844 37.69 9.00 -20.46
N GLY A 845 38.44 9.46 -21.47
CA GLY A 845 39.74 10.12 -21.27
C GLY A 845 40.88 9.19 -20.85
N GLU A 846 40.66 7.88 -20.75
CA GLU A 846 41.61 6.90 -20.19
C GLU A 846 42.36 6.15 -21.29
N THR A 847 43.66 5.88 -21.08
CA THR A 847 44.48 5.08 -22.00
C THR A 847 44.51 3.60 -21.60
N PRO A 848 43.94 2.65 -22.37
CA PRO A 848 43.86 1.25 -21.97
C PRO A 848 45.16 0.46 -22.18
N ARG A 849 45.42 -0.48 -21.27
CA ARG A 849 46.56 -1.40 -21.30
C ARG A 849 46.15 -2.76 -21.85
N CYS A 850 47.02 -3.38 -22.62
CA CYS A 850 46.90 -4.80 -22.97
C CYS A 850 47.77 -5.64 -22.03
N TYR A 851 47.28 -6.81 -21.66
CA TYR A 851 48.04 -7.88 -21.05
C TYR A 851 47.73 -9.17 -21.82
N ASN A 852 48.76 -9.80 -22.38
CA ASN A 852 48.63 -11.10 -23.02
C ASN A 852 48.90 -12.16 -21.95
N ASP A 853 48.03 -13.17 -21.88
CA ASP A 853 48.20 -14.31 -20.99
C ASP A 853 49.42 -15.14 -21.42
N PRO A 854 50.38 -15.47 -20.53
CA PRO A 854 51.48 -16.36 -20.87
C PRO A 854 51.04 -17.82 -21.08
N ASP A 855 49.90 -18.23 -20.51
CA ASP A 855 49.42 -19.61 -20.49
C ASP A 855 48.24 -19.86 -21.46
N SER A 856 47.76 -18.82 -22.19
CA SER A 856 46.69 -18.95 -23.20
C SER A 856 46.80 -17.93 -24.35
N ASP A 857 46.10 -18.16 -25.46
CA ASP A 857 45.97 -17.22 -26.61
C ASP A 857 45.06 -15.99 -26.27
N GLY A 858 44.88 -15.66 -24.99
CA GLY A 858 43.99 -14.62 -24.48
C GLY A 858 44.64 -13.24 -24.31
N ILE A 859 43.92 -12.18 -24.67
CA ILE A 859 44.36 -10.79 -24.59
C ILE A 859 43.40 -9.98 -23.71
N LYS A 860 43.84 -9.60 -22.51
CA LYS A 860 43.06 -8.75 -21.61
C LYS A 860 43.32 -7.27 -21.89
N LEU A 861 42.30 -6.54 -22.36
CA LEU A 861 42.33 -5.09 -22.51
C LEU A 861 41.68 -4.45 -21.26
N TYR A 862 42.37 -3.55 -20.55
CA TYR A 862 41.83 -2.97 -19.31
C TYR A 862 42.24 -1.52 -19.04
N PHE A 863 41.39 -0.80 -18.30
CA PHE A 863 41.62 0.57 -17.83
C PHE A 863 40.99 0.82 -16.45
N HIS A 864 41.33 1.95 -15.82
CA HIS A 864 40.87 2.29 -14.46
C HIS A 864 40.14 3.63 -14.42
N SER A 865 38.80 3.59 -14.51
CA SER A 865 37.92 4.76 -14.49
C SER A 865 36.83 4.59 -13.43
N VAL A 866 36.68 5.59 -12.55
CA VAL A 866 35.57 5.63 -11.60
C VAL A 866 34.26 5.91 -12.34
N ALA A 867 34.25 6.84 -13.30
CA ALA A 867 33.08 7.17 -14.12
C ALA A 867 32.54 5.95 -14.87
N ALA A 868 33.39 5.24 -15.63
CA ALA A 868 32.95 4.06 -16.38
C ALA A 868 32.51 2.92 -15.44
N ALA A 869 33.22 2.67 -14.34
CA ALA A 869 32.84 1.64 -13.38
C ALA A 869 31.46 1.92 -12.73
N ARG A 870 31.21 3.17 -12.33
CA ARG A 870 29.94 3.62 -11.74
C ARG A 870 28.79 3.58 -12.77
N LEU A 871 29.05 3.94 -14.03
CA LEU A 871 28.06 3.89 -15.11
C LEU A 871 27.66 2.44 -15.46
N LEU A 872 28.65 1.55 -15.59
CA LEU A 872 28.42 0.12 -15.83
C LEU A 872 27.74 -0.58 -14.63
N GLN A 873 27.95 -0.09 -13.40
CA GLN A 873 27.17 -0.51 -12.23
C GLN A 873 25.72 -0.04 -12.32
N ALA A 874 25.48 1.24 -12.61
CA ALA A 874 24.14 1.82 -12.69
C ALA A 874 23.24 1.15 -13.76
N TRP A 875 23.81 0.71 -14.88
CA TRP A 875 23.09 -0.02 -15.92
C TRP A 875 23.05 -1.55 -15.72
N GLY A 876 23.52 -2.07 -14.57
CA GLY A 876 23.53 -3.51 -14.28
C GLY A 876 24.52 -4.33 -15.13
N LEU A 877 25.36 -3.69 -15.94
CA LEU A 877 26.39 -4.34 -16.76
C LEU A 877 27.58 -4.87 -15.95
N ALA A 878 27.78 -4.34 -14.73
CA ALA A 878 28.76 -4.84 -13.76
C ALA A 878 28.43 -6.22 -13.16
N LYS A 879 27.24 -6.77 -13.42
CA LYS A 879 26.79 -8.08 -12.91
C LYS A 879 27.54 -9.22 -13.60
N LEU A 880 27.54 -10.41 -12.99
CA LEU A 880 28.00 -11.65 -13.65
C LEU A 880 27.30 -11.85 -14.99
N ALA A 881 27.95 -12.51 -15.96
CA ALA A 881 27.42 -12.68 -17.32
C ALA A 881 25.94 -13.12 -17.37
N HIS A 882 25.58 -14.16 -16.60
CA HIS A 882 24.20 -14.69 -16.53
C HIS A 882 23.19 -13.78 -15.80
N LYS A 883 23.62 -12.59 -15.35
CA LYS A 883 22.82 -11.53 -14.72
C LYS A 883 23.02 -10.16 -15.38
N LYS A 884 23.80 -10.03 -16.47
CA LYS A 884 23.85 -8.80 -17.28
C LYS A 884 22.45 -8.49 -17.81
N GLN A 885 22.12 -7.21 -17.96
CA GLN A 885 20.86 -6.73 -18.55
C GLN A 885 21.16 -5.70 -19.62
N LEU A 886 20.23 -5.46 -20.55
CA LEU A 886 20.40 -4.40 -21.55
C LEU A 886 20.14 -3.02 -20.90
N PRO A 887 20.99 -2.00 -21.09
CA PRO A 887 20.72 -0.66 -20.56
C PRO A 887 19.46 -0.03 -21.18
N ASP A 888 18.52 0.44 -20.34
CA ASP A 888 17.26 1.10 -20.76
C ASP A 888 17.47 2.18 -21.83
N LEU A 889 18.57 2.93 -21.69
CA LEU A 889 18.96 4.01 -22.59
C LEU A 889 18.87 3.61 -24.06
N LEU A 890 19.29 2.38 -24.41
CA LEU A 890 19.32 1.88 -25.79
C LEU A 890 17.94 1.90 -26.45
N PHE A 891 16.85 1.65 -25.71
CA PHE A 891 15.49 1.70 -26.25
C PHE A 891 15.03 3.13 -26.59
N SER A 892 15.78 4.14 -26.12
CA SER A 892 15.54 5.56 -26.34
C SER A 892 16.44 6.17 -27.42
N LEU A 893 17.33 5.40 -28.05
CA LEU A 893 18.32 5.91 -29.01
C LEU A 893 17.90 5.76 -30.48
N SER A 894 18.62 6.48 -31.34
CA SER A 894 18.45 6.42 -32.78
C SER A 894 18.87 5.07 -33.36
N GLU A 895 18.31 4.71 -34.50
CA GLU A 895 18.60 3.47 -35.23
C GLU A 895 20.10 3.25 -35.46
N GLU A 896 20.83 4.32 -35.81
CA GLU A 896 22.27 4.31 -36.01
C GLU A 896 23.05 3.94 -34.73
N LEU A 897 22.68 4.50 -33.58
CA LEU A 897 23.30 4.21 -32.29
C LEU A 897 22.96 2.78 -31.81
N GLN A 898 21.71 2.33 -32.01
CA GLN A 898 21.28 0.96 -31.73
C GLN A 898 22.05 -0.07 -32.59
N LEU A 899 22.19 0.18 -33.89
CA LEU A 899 22.97 -0.65 -34.82
C LEU A 899 24.46 -0.66 -34.46
N THR A 900 25.01 0.47 -34.00
CA THR A 900 26.43 0.59 -33.58
C THR A 900 26.73 -0.22 -32.31
N PHE A 901 25.81 -0.21 -31.34
CA PHE A 901 25.86 -1.10 -30.17
C PHE A 901 25.80 -2.58 -30.57
N LEU A 902 24.88 -2.94 -31.49
CA LEU A 902 24.74 -4.30 -31.97
C LEU A 902 25.94 -4.77 -32.81
N GLU A 903 26.60 -3.89 -33.57
CA GLU A 903 27.86 -4.19 -34.25
C GLU A 903 28.96 -4.56 -33.24
N GLY A 904 29.17 -3.75 -32.19
CA GLY A 904 30.13 -4.07 -31.13
C GLY A 904 29.80 -5.39 -30.41
N TYR A 905 28.52 -5.66 -30.14
CA TYR A 905 28.08 -6.90 -29.49
C TYR A 905 28.23 -8.13 -30.40
N PHE A 906 27.96 -8.00 -31.70
CA PHE A 906 28.10 -9.08 -32.68
C PHE A 906 29.56 -9.43 -33.01
N LEU A 907 30.50 -8.49 -32.87
CA LEU A 907 31.92 -8.79 -33.07
C LEU A 907 32.52 -9.59 -31.89
N GLY A 908 32.01 -9.40 -30.67
CA GLY A 908 32.35 -10.22 -29.50
C GLY A 908 31.64 -11.59 -29.49
N ASP A 909 30.38 -11.61 -29.04
CA ASP A 909 29.55 -12.82 -28.79
C ASP A 909 28.86 -13.37 -30.05
N GLY A 910 28.98 -12.68 -31.19
CA GLY A 910 28.29 -13.02 -32.43
C GLY A 910 29.03 -14.04 -33.29
N THR A 911 28.27 -14.82 -34.04
CA THR A 911 28.77 -15.84 -34.98
C THR A 911 27.91 -15.90 -36.25
N THR A 912 28.43 -16.50 -37.31
CA THR A 912 27.63 -16.81 -38.51
C THR A 912 28.10 -18.06 -39.25
N GLY A 913 27.15 -18.95 -39.55
CA GLY A 913 27.32 -20.04 -40.51
C GLY A 913 27.18 -19.61 -41.99
N GLY A 914 27.04 -18.32 -42.27
CA GLY A 914 26.84 -17.76 -43.61
C GLY A 914 25.40 -17.75 -44.12
N LYS A 915 24.41 -18.23 -43.34
CA LYS A 915 22.97 -18.24 -43.71
C LYS A 915 22.07 -17.52 -42.70
N HIS A 916 22.65 -17.02 -41.61
CA HIS A 916 22.02 -16.35 -40.49
C HIS A 916 23.09 -15.66 -39.65
N LEU A 917 22.71 -14.67 -38.83
CA LEU A 917 23.49 -14.20 -37.68
C LEU A 917 23.03 -14.96 -36.44
N SER A 918 23.94 -15.29 -35.53
CA SER A 918 23.62 -15.84 -34.22
C SER A 918 24.39 -15.12 -33.12
N PHE A 919 23.68 -14.52 -32.17
CA PHE A 919 24.20 -13.90 -30.95
C PHE A 919 24.01 -14.88 -29.79
N THR A 920 24.95 -14.99 -28.86
CA THR A 920 24.86 -15.96 -27.75
C THR A 920 25.00 -15.26 -26.40
N THR A 921 24.14 -15.59 -25.43
CA THR A 921 24.25 -15.08 -24.06
C THR A 921 23.75 -16.09 -23.03
N ASN A 922 24.27 -16.04 -21.81
CA ASN A 922 23.80 -16.84 -20.67
C ASN A 922 22.86 -16.06 -19.71
N SER A 923 22.49 -14.81 -20.04
CA SER A 923 21.48 -14.05 -19.31
C SER A 923 20.12 -14.07 -20.03
N GLY A 924 19.08 -14.49 -19.30
CA GLY A 924 17.70 -14.40 -19.77
C GLY A 924 17.28 -12.95 -20.03
N THR A 925 17.49 -12.06 -19.05
CA THR A 925 17.12 -10.64 -19.13
C THR A 925 17.83 -9.90 -20.27
N LEU A 926 19.09 -10.23 -20.56
CA LEU A 926 19.79 -9.66 -21.73
C LEU A 926 19.21 -10.19 -23.04
N LYS A 927 18.90 -11.49 -23.13
CA LYS A 927 18.21 -12.10 -24.27
C LYS A 927 16.84 -11.45 -24.51
N ASP A 928 16.06 -11.17 -23.46
CA ASP A 928 14.76 -10.52 -23.59
C ASP A 928 14.89 -9.05 -24.04
N GLY A 929 15.79 -8.28 -23.42
CA GLY A 929 16.06 -6.90 -23.85
C GLY A 929 16.57 -6.80 -25.30
N LEU A 930 17.41 -7.75 -25.73
CA LEU A 930 17.88 -7.84 -27.12
C LEU A 930 16.72 -8.13 -28.10
N LEU A 931 15.75 -8.96 -27.74
CA LEU A 931 14.56 -9.19 -28.60
C LEU A 931 13.73 -7.92 -28.79
N TYR A 932 13.55 -7.11 -27.74
CA TYR A 932 12.86 -5.83 -27.84
C TYR A 932 13.67 -4.81 -28.66
N LEU A 933 15.01 -4.80 -28.53
CA LEU A 933 15.88 -3.94 -29.33
C LEU A 933 15.85 -4.32 -30.83
N PHE A 934 15.90 -5.61 -31.14
CA PHE A 934 15.67 -6.10 -32.50
C PHE A 934 14.26 -5.75 -33.01
N GLY A 935 13.24 -5.82 -32.15
CA GLY A 935 11.88 -5.38 -32.45
C GLY A 935 11.79 -3.90 -32.84
N GLN A 936 12.47 -3.00 -32.13
CA GLN A 936 12.52 -1.58 -32.52
C GLN A 936 13.20 -1.34 -33.87
N LEU A 937 14.10 -2.21 -34.31
CA LEU A 937 14.77 -2.16 -35.62
C LEU A 937 13.94 -2.78 -36.75
N GLY A 938 12.83 -3.47 -36.45
CA GLY A 938 12.07 -4.25 -37.43
C GLY A 938 12.67 -5.64 -37.72
N LEU A 939 13.49 -6.16 -36.81
CA LEU A 939 14.27 -7.39 -36.97
C LEU A 939 13.64 -8.57 -36.21
N ILE A 940 13.34 -9.62 -36.97
CA ILE A 940 12.59 -10.81 -36.55
C ILE A 940 13.60 -11.89 -36.14
N ALA A 941 14.13 -11.73 -34.94
CA ALA A 941 15.03 -12.69 -34.30
C ALA A 941 14.27 -13.88 -33.70
N SER A 942 14.87 -15.08 -33.80
CA SER A 942 14.41 -16.31 -33.13
C SER A 942 15.28 -16.67 -31.93
N THR A 943 14.72 -17.15 -30.83
CA THR A 943 15.52 -17.70 -29.71
C THR A 943 15.59 -19.22 -29.73
N THR A 944 16.63 -19.76 -29.09
CA THR A 944 16.76 -21.17 -28.72
C THR A 944 17.49 -21.24 -27.39
N GLU A 945 17.00 -22.07 -26.46
CA GLU A 945 17.64 -22.33 -25.17
C GLU A 945 18.42 -23.65 -25.24
N HIS A 946 19.62 -23.65 -24.65
CA HIS A 946 20.54 -24.76 -24.61
C HIS A 946 20.89 -25.08 -23.16
N GLN A 947 20.66 -26.33 -22.76
CA GLN A 947 21.00 -26.80 -21.40
C GLN A 947 22.50 -27.07 -21.25
N PRO A 948 23.05 -27.00 -20.01
CA PRO A 948 24.45 -27.31 -19.73
C PRO A 948 24.86 -28.71 -20.23
N SER A 949 26.02 -28.78 -20.91
CA SER A 949 26.67 -30.06 -21.19
C SER A 949 27.69 -30.38 -20.09
N THR A 950 27.53 -31.54 -19.45
CA THR A 950 28.41 -32.03 -18.38
C THR A 950 29.52 -32.97 -18.86
N ALA A 951 29.54 -33.30 -20.15
CA ALA A 951 30.56 -34.18 -20.74
C ALA A 951 31.89 -33.44 -20.95
N ALA A 952 33.00 -34.03 -20.50
CA ALA A 952 34.32 -33.39 -20.50
C ALA A 952 34.91 -33.18 -21.92
N ASP A 953 34.38 -33.88 -22.92
CA ASP A 953 34.71 -33.77 -24.34
C ASP A 953 33.74 -32.85 -25.12
N ALA A 954 32.73 -32.27 -24.46
CA ALA A 954 31.80 -31.36 -25.12
C ALA A 954 32.51 -30.08 -25.62
N PRO A 955 32.25 -29.63 -26.86
CA PRO A 955 32.93 -28.46 -27.44
C PRO A 955 32.54 -27.13 -26.77
N ILE A 956 31.50 -27.13 -25.93
CA ILE A 956 31.10 -26.01 -25.07
C ILE A 956 30.74 -26.58 -23.69
N GLN A 957 31.48 -26.20 -22.65
CA GLN A 957 31.20 -26.56 -21.26
C GLN A 957 30.62 -25.34 -20.49
N THR A 958 29.30 -25.14 -20.54
CA THR A 958 28.64 -24.13 -19.68
C THR A 958 28.22 -24.73 -18.34
N ARG A 959 28.25 -23.91 -17.28
CA ARG A 959 27.67 -24.25 -15.95
C ARG A 959 26.22 -23.77 -15.78
N HIS A 960 25.70 -23.05 -16.77
CA HIS A 960 24.36 -22.46 -16.79
C HIS A 960 23.74 -22.68 -18.17
N PRO A 961 22.40 -22.69 -18.30
CA PRO A 961 21.73 -22.62 -19.59
C PRO A 961 22.20 -21.37 -20.37
N TYR A 962 22.19 -21.47 -21.70
CA TYR A 962 22.49 -20.34 -22.57
C TYR A 962 21.47 -20.22 -23.70
N TYR A 963 21.33 -19.02 -24.21
CA TYR A 963 20.37 -18.65 -25.24
C TYR A 963 21.11 -18.21 -26.49
N THR A 964 20.72 -18.74 -27.64
CA THR A 964 21.16 -18.25 -28.95
C THR A 964 20.02 -17.52 -29.62
N ILE A 965 20.27 -16.27 -30.00
CA ILE A 965 19.33 -15.39 -30.71
C ILE A 965 19.78 -15.35 -32.18
N THR A 966 18.94 -15.82 -33.09
CA THR A 966 19.28 -16.02 -34.51
C THR A 966 18.40 -15.18 -35.43
N ILE A 967 19.03 -14.35 -36.28
CA ILE A 967 18.38 -13.56 -37.34
C ILE A 967 18.70 -14.20 -38.69
N GLY A 968 17.69 -14.44 -39.51
CA GLY A 968 17.85 -15.12 -40.81
C GLY A 968 16.79 -14.72 -41.84
N GLY A 969 17.02 -15.11 -43.09
CA GLY A 969 16.28 -14.59 -44.25
C GLY A 969 17.05 -13.45 -44.92
N LYS A 970 16.99 -13.37 -46.26
CA LYS A 970 17.92 -12.52 -47.03
C LYS A 970 17.64 -11.03 -46.92
N GLU A 971 16.37 -10.64 -46.84
CA GLU A 971 16.01 -9.23 -46.59
C GLU A 971 16.60 -8.77 -45.25
N GLN A 972 16.33 -9.51 -44.17
CA GLN A 972 16.79 -9.19 -42.81
C GLN A 972 18.32 -9.25 -42.66
N ILE A 973 19.00 -10.17 -43.34
CA ILE A 973 20.47 -10.19 -43.39
C ILE A 973 21.01 -8.96 -44.14
N ALA A 974 20.36 -8.52 -45.22
CA ALA A 974 20.78 -7.32 -45.96
C ALA A 974 20.51 -6.02 -45.17
N GLU A 975 19.39 -5.94 -44.46
CA GLU A 975 19.04 -4.87 -43.52
C GLU A 975 20.06 -4.79 -42.37
N CYS A 976 20.40 -5.94 -41.76
CA CYS A 976 21.44 -6.05 -40.73
C CYS A 976 22.87 -5.79 -41.21
N ARG A 977 23.15 -5.48 -42.49
CA ARG A 977 24.54 -5.34 -43.00
C ARG A 977 25.44 -4.45 -42.14
N PRO A 978 24.99 -3.31 -41.56
CA PRO A 978 25.80 -2.52 -40.63
C PRO A 978 26.41 -3.32 -39.47
N ILE A 979 25.68 -4.31 -38.92
CA ILE A 979 26.08 -5.12 -37.76
C ILE A 979 27.19 -6.13 -38.09
N TRP A 980 27.13 -6.76 -39.26
CA TRP A 980 27.98 -7.92 -39.56
C TRP A 980 29.06 -7.67 -40.64
N LYS A 981 29.06 -6.53 -41.33
CA LYS A 981 30.03 -6.19 -42.40
C LYS A 981 31.50 -6.39 -42.00
N GLN A 982 31.86 -6.13 -40.74
CA GLN A 982 33.24 -6.22 -40.22
C GLN A 982 33.59 -7.60 -39.64
N HIS A 983 32.61 -8.51 -39.47
CA HIS A 983 32.85 -9.82 -38.89
C HIS A 983 33.70 -10.70 -39.84
N PRO A 984 34.72 -11.46 -39.37
CA PRO A 984 35.65 -12.19 -40.24
C PRO A 984 35.03 -13.18 -41.24
N LEU A 985 33.78 -13.62 -41.01
CA LEU A 985 33.02 -14.49 -41.92
C LEU A 985 31.97 -13.77 -42.79
N ALA A 986 31.96 -12.44 -42.84
CA ALA A 986 31.02 -11.63 -43.62
C ALA A 986 30.91 -12.05 -45.10
N TYR A 987 32.02 -12.48 -45.71
CA TYR A 987 32.04 -12.98 -47.09
C TYR A 987 31.08 -14.16 -47.32
N LYS A 988 30.78 -14.98 -46.30
CA LYS A 988 29.82 -16.07 -46.39
C LYS A 988 28.38 -15.56 -46.46
N LEU A 989 28.07 -14.47 -45.76
CA LEU A 989 26.75 -13.82 -45.80
C LEU A 989 26.54 -13.12 -47.14
N GLU A 990 27.54 -12.38 -47.67
CA GLU A 990 27.45 -11.80 -49.02
C GLU A 990 27.28 -12.87 -50.10
N ALA A 991 28.04 -13.98 -50.04
CA ALA A 991 27.87 -15.11 -50.95
C ALA A 991 26.47 -15.76 -50.85
N HIS A 992 25.83 -15.72 -49.68
CA HIS A 992 24.44 -16.17 -49.52
C HIS A 992 23.43 -15.17 -50.07
N LEU A 993 23.63 -13.86 -49.86
CA LEU A 993 22.79 -12.79 -50.42
C LEU A 993 22.80 -12.80 -51.96
N ALA A 994 23.98 -12.99 -52.57
CA ALA A 994 24.16 -13.02 -54.02
C ALA A 994 23.46 -14.22 -54.73
N ASN A 995 23.09 -15.28 -54.00
CA ASN A 995 22.39 -16.43 -54.57
C ASN A 995 20.90 -16.09 -54.84
N PRO A 996 20.33 -16.40 -56.02
CA PRO A 996 18.96 -16.00 -56.37
C PRO A 996 17.86 -16.73 -55.59
N THR A 997 18.14 -17.87 -54.96
CA THR A 997 17.12 -18.63 -54.21
C THR A 997 16.67 -17.89 -52.94
N ARG A 998 15.37 -17.56 -52.85
CA ARG A 998 14.74 -17.09 -51.62
C ARG A 998 13.94 -18.22 -50.98
N LYS A 999 14.01 -18.35 -49.65
CA LYS A 999 13.05 -19.13 -48.87
C LYS A 999 11.88 -18.20 -48.51
N ALA A 1000 10.66 -18.73 -48.46
CA ALA A 1000 9.54 -17.99 -47.88
C ALA A 1000 9.83 -17.59 -46.41
N GLN A 1001 9.24 -16.47 -45.99
CA GLN A 1001 9.23 -16.03 -44.60
C GLN A 1001 8.31 -16.94 -43.77
N ASP A 1002 8.64 -17.20 -42.50
CA ASP A 1002 7.84 -18.10 -41.63
C ASP A 1002 6.76 -17.33 -40.82
N TYR A 1003 6.33 -16.16 -41.30
CA TYR A 1003 5.31 -15.29 -40.69
C TYR A 1003 4.38 -14.68 -41.75
N VAL A 1004 3.25 -14.13 -41.33
CA VAL A 1004 2.30 -13.39 -42.20
C VAL A 1004 2.39 -11.89 -41.89
N PRO A 1005 2.68 -10.99 -42.85
CA PRO A 1005 2.63 -9.55 -42.62
C PRO A 1005 1.18 -9.08 -42.45
N ILE A 1006 0.91 -8.23 -41.46
CA ILE A 1006 -0.40 -7.61 -41.20
C ILE A 1006 -0.36 -6.11 -41.53
N SER A 1007 0.76 -5.45 -41.18
CA SER A 1007 1.13 -4.09 -41.59
C SER A 1007 2.66 -3.98 -41.65
N ASP A 1008 3.18 -2.76 -41.79
CA ASP A 1008 4.61 -2.48 -41.60
C ASP A 1008 5.06 -2.69 -40.13
N ASP A 1009 4.11 -2.57 -39.20
CA ASP A 1009 4.32 -2.59 -37.75
C ASP A 1009 3.86 -3.89 -37.06
N LEU A 1010 2.93 -4.66 -37.67
CA LEU A 1010 2.37 -5.90 -37.13
C LEU A 1010 2.56 -7.12 -38.05
N MET A 1011 2.68 -8.29 -37.43
CA MET A 1011 2.75 -9.59 -38.11
C MET A 1011 2.03 -10.70 -37.34
N GLY A 1012 1.51 -11.70 -38.05
CA GLY A 1012 0.98 -12.94 -37.51
C GLY A 1012 2.06 -14.01 -37.40
N LEU A 1013 2.36 -14.44 -36.17
CA LEU A 1013 3.31 -15.51 -35.87
C LEU A 1013 2.60 -16.82 -35.55
N LYS A 1014 2.91 -17.87 -36.31
CA LYS A 1014 2.30 -19.19 -36.11
C LYS A 1014 2.60 -19.77 -34.72
N VAL A 1015 1.58 -20.03 -33.92
CA VAL A 1015 1.68 -20.71 -32.62
C VAL A 1015 2.26 -22.12 -32.81
N LEU A 1016 3.28 -22.46 -32.02
CA LEU A 1016 3.93 -23.77 -32.01
C LEU A 1016 3.41 -24.64 -30.86
N SER A 1017 3.25 -24.04 -29.68
CA SER A 1017 2.69 -24.70 -28.50
C SER A 1017 1.91 -23.70 -27.66
N ASN A 1018 0.94 -24.22 -26.92
CA ASN A 1018 0.28 -23.52 -25.82
C ASN A 1018 0.26 -24.51 -24.67
N GLN A 1019 0.89 -24.17 -23.55
CA GLN A 1019 1.17 -25.10 -22.45
C GLN A 1019 0.72 -24.50 -21.13
N GLU A 1020 -0.02 -25.26 -20.33
CA GLU A 1020 -0.33 -24.87 -18.96
C GLU A 1020 0.97 -24.90 -18.13
N VAL A 1021 1.16 -23.90 -17.27
CA VAL A 1021 2.36 -23.69 -16.44
C VAL A 1021 1.96 -23.37 -15.00
N GLU A 1022 2.89 -23.58 -14.06
CA GLU A 1022 2.68 -23.24 -12.65
C GLU A 1022 2.36 -21.75 -12.47
N LEU A 1023 1.48 -21.45 -11.51
CA LEU A 1023 1.08 -20.09 -11.13
C LEU A 1023 2.31 -19.29 -10.67
N VAL A 1024 2.46 -18.06 -11.15
CA VAL A 1024 3.61 -17.21 -10.80
C VAL A 1024 3.16 -16.00 -9.98
N GLY A 1025 3.34 -16.13 -8.65
CA GLY A 1025 2.89 -15.15 -7.67
C GLY A 1025 1.38 -15.20 -7.42
N ASP A 1026 0.92 -14.47 -6.41
CA ASP A 1026 -0.50 -14.41 -6.04
C ASP A 1026 -1.31 -13.47 -6.95
N TYR A 1027 -0.60 -12.57 -7.66
CA TYR A 1027 -1.15 -11.36 -8.26
C TYR A 1027 -1.09 -11.31 -9.79
N VAL A 1028 -1.71 -10.26 -10.32
CA VAL A 1028 -2.19 -10.13 -11.68
C VAL A 1028 -2.02 -8.70 -12.14
N TYR A 1029 -1.47 -8.49 -13.34
CA TYR A 1029 -0.97 -7.18 -13.70
C TYR A 1029 -1.35 -6.79 -15.13
N ASP A 1030 -2.09 -5.68 -15.27
CA ASP A 1030 -2.65 -5.20 -16.55
C ASP A 1030 -2.71 -3.66 -16.61
N PHE A 1031 -2.67 -3.09 -17.81
CA PHE A 1031 -2.69 -1.65 -18.05
C PHE A 1031 -4.06 -1.21 -18.59
N SER A 1032 -4.58 -0.06 -18.13
CA SER A 1032 -5.59 0.67 -18.90
C SER A 1032 -4.90 1.82 -19.64
N VAL A 1033 -5.16 1.90 -20.95
CA VAL A 1033 -4.36 2.66 -21.91
C VAL A 1033 -5.27 3.64 -22.64
N GLU A 1034 -4.82 4.88 -22.83
CA GLU A 1034 -5.68 5.92 -23.39
C GLU A 1034 -5.96 5.73 -24.89
N GLY A 1035 -7.22 5.42 -25.21
CA GLY A 1035 -7.76 5.38 -26.57
C GLY A 1035 -7.56 4.05 -27.32
N ASP A 1036 -6.59 3.24 -26.92
CA ASP A 1036 -6.30 1.92 -27.47
C ASP A 1036 -6.28 0.89 -26.33
N GLU A 1037 -7.37 0.14 -26.11
CA GLU A 1037 -7.45 -0.81 -24.97
C GLU A 1037 -6.70 -2.14 -25.28
N ASN A 1038 -5.41 -2.03 -25.56
CA ASN A 1038 -4.45 -3.13 -25.76
C ASN A 1038 -3.02 -2.69 -25.41
N PHE A 1039 -2.11 -3.67 -25.27
CA PHE A 1039 -0.69 -3.42 -25.04
C PHE A 1039 0.21 -4.52 -25.66
N ILE A 1040 1.50 -4.22 -25.81
CA ILE A 1040 2.49 -5.14 -26.38
C ILE A 1040 3.45 -5.61 -25.29
N CYS A 1041 3.50 -6.91 -25.05
CA CYS A 1041 4.17 -7.51 -23.90
C CYS A 1041 4.74 -8.91 -24.22
N GLY A 1042 5.33 -9.55 -23.20
CA GLY A 1042 5.89 -10.89 -23.32
C GLY A 1042 7.20 -10.94 -24.10
N ILE A 1043 7.78 -12.13 -24.19
CA ILE A 1043 9.10 -12.38 -24.78
C ILE A 1043 9.06 -12.07 -26.28
N GLY A 1044 9.57 -10.90 -26.65
CA GLY A 1044 9.65 -10.39 -28.02
C GLY A 1044 8.43 -9.60 -28.51
N GLY A 1045 7.54 -9.12 -27.64
CA GLY A 1045 6.45 -8.20 -28.03
C GLY A 1045 5.33 -8.86 -28.85
N LEU A 1046 4.42 -9.50 -28.14
CA LEU A 1046 3.17 -10.08 -28.61
C LEU A 1046 2.00 -9.18 -28.21
N GLY A 1047 0.91 -9.19 -28.99
CA GLY A 1047 -0.26 -8.35 -28.74
C GLY A 1047 -1.20 -8.97 -27.70
N ALA A 1048 -1.23 -8.39 -26.50
CA ALA A 1048 -2.22 -8.66 -25.47
C ALA A 1048 -3.34 -7.62 -25.50
N LYS A 1049 -4.53 -8.02 -25.10
CA LYS A 1049 -5.64 -7.10 -24.87
C LYS A 1049 -5.67 -6.70 -23.40
N ASN A 1050 -6.06 -5.46 -23.12
CA ASN A 1050 -6.52 -5.10 -21.78
C ASN A 1050 -7.73 -5.99 -21.45
N THR A 1051 -7.86 -6.44 -20.19
CA THR A 1051 -8.83 -7.45 -19.78
C THR A 1051 -10.30 -6.95 -19.76
N ASP A 1052 -10.98 -7.04 -20.92
CA ASP A 1052 -12.45 -7.16 -20.97
C ASP A 1052 -12.83 -8.53 -20.39
N ALA A 1053 -13.36 -8.54 -19.17
CA ALA A 1053 -13.26 -9.63 -18.20
C ALA A 1053 -11.79 -10.03 -17.88
N ASP A 1054 -11.37 -10.18 -16.62
CA ASP A 1054 -12.18 -10.26 -15.40
C ASP A 1054 -11.42 -9.67 -14.18
N VAL A 1055 -10.95 -8.44 -14.32
CA VAL A 1055 -10.74 -7.56 -13.15
C VAL A 1055 -12.09 -7.08 -12.66
N ASP A 1056 -13.00 -6.77 -13.59
CA ASP A 1056 -14.24 -6.07 -13.32
C ASP A 1056 -15.22 -7.00 -12.59
N GLY A 1057 -15.41 -8.26 -12.95
CA GLY A 1057 -16.20 -9.19 -12.13
C GLY A 1057 -15.66 -9.39 -10.71
N ALA A 1058 -14.35 -9.23 -10.48
CA ALA A 1058 -13.74 -9.30 -9.14
C ALA A 1058 -13.91 -7.98 -8.35
N HIS A 1059 -13.65 -6.84 -8.98
CA HIS A 1059 -13.86 -5.52 -8.38
C HIS A 1059 -15.36 -5.25 -8.16
N ILE A 1060 -16.20 -5.54 -9.13
CA ILE A 1060 -17.66 -5.51 -9.05
C ILE A 1060 -18.14 -6.55 -8.03
N ARG A 1061 -17.51 -7.73 -7.89
CA ARG A 1061 -17.78 -8.63 -6.74
C ARG A 1061 -17.58 -7.92 -5.43
N THR A 1062 -16.37 -7.45 -5.16
CA THR A 1062 -16.05 -6.85 -3.86
C THR A 1062 -16.85 -5.57 -3.63
N LEU A 1063 -17.03 -4.72 -4.64
CA LEU A 1063 -17.84 -3.50 -4.57
C LEU A 1063 -19.35 -3.78 -4.43
N LEU A 1064 -19.89 -4.84 -5.03
CA LEU A 1064 -21.27 -5.29 -4.80
C LEU A 1064 -21.42 -5.87 -3.39
N LEU A 1065 -20.46 -6.66 -2.92
CA LEU A 1065 -20.51 -7.22 -1.57
C LEU A 1065 -20.41 -6.11 -0.50
N THR A 1066 -19.51 -5.13 -0.66
CA THR A 1066 -19.50 -3.93 0.18
C THR A 1066 -20.79 -3.12 0.04
N PHE A 1067 -21.36 -2.97 -1.17
CA PHE A 1067 -22.64 -2.29 -1.38
C PHE A 1067 -23.80 -2.98 -0.65
N PHE A 1068 -23.97 -4.29 -0.84
CA PHE A 1068 -25.02 -5.05 -0.18
C PHE A 1068 -24.80 -5.09 1.33
N TYR A 1069 -23.59 -5.37 1.82
CA TYR A 1069 -23.28 -5.39 3.25
C TYR A 1069 -23.51 -4.03 3.95
N ARG A 1070 -23.21 -2.91 3.28
CA ARG A 1070 -23.27 -1.56 3.87
C ARG A 1070 -24.58 -0.80 3.62
N TYR A 1071 -25.33 -1.12 2.57
CA TYR A 1071 -26.58 -0.42 2.21
C TYR A 1071 -27.84 -1.32 2.28
N GLN A 1072 -27.70 -2.64 2.19
CA GLN A 1072 -28.82 -3.60 2.16
C GLN A 1072 -28.47 -4.91 2.88
N ARG A 1073 -27.89 -4.79 4.08
CA ARG A 1073 -27.24 -5.89 4.82
C ARG A 1073 -28.13 -7.12 4.99
N ALA A 1074 -29.43 -6.92 5.16
CA ALA A 1074 -30.43 -7.98 5.27
C ALA A 1074 -30.45 -8.97 4.09
N LEU A 1075 -29.97 -8.58 2.89
CA LEU A 1075 -29.78 -9.51 1.77
C LEU A 1075 -28.67 -10.54 2.03
N VAL A 1076 -27.60 -10.11 2.72
CA VAL A 1076 -26.51 -10.99 3.17
C VAL A 1076 -26.96 -11.78 4.39
N ASP A 1077 -27.55 -11.12 5.39
CA ASP A 1077 -27.97 -11.75 6.64
C ASP A 1077 -29.11 -12.78 6.43
N GLN A 1078 -29.92 -12.67 5.38
CA GLN A 1078 -30.94 -13.66 4.96
C GLN A 1078 -30.45 -14.61 3.84
N GLY A 1079 -29.18 -14.51 3.40
CA GLY A 1079 -28.57 -15.46 2.46
C GLY A 1079 -29.09 -15.40 1.02
N TYR A 1080 -29.51 -14.22 0.54
CA TYR A 1080 -30.00 -14.02 -0.84
C TYR A 1080 -28.87 -13.74 -1.86
N ILE A 1081 -27.60 -13.78 -1.45
CA ILE A 1081 -26.45 -13.48 -2.32
C ILE A 1081 -25.61 -14.72 -2.56
N TYR A 1082 -25.25 -14.94 -3.81
CA TYR A 1082 -24.52 -16.10 -4.30
C TYR A 1082 -23.41 -15.66 -5.28
N ILE A 1083 -22.58 -16.61 -5.68
CA ILE A 1083 -21.53 -16.49 -6.70
C ILE A 1083 -21.68 -17.69 -7.62
N ALA A 1084 -21.58 -17.48 -8.94
CA ALA A 1084 -21.66 -18.58 -9.90
C ALA A 1084 -20.35 -19.35 -9.90
N CYS A 1085 -20.46 -20.67 -9.80
CA CYS A 1085 -19.33 -21.57 -10.03
C CYS A 1085 -19.62 -22.33 -11.33
N PRO A 1086 -19.42 -21.73 -12.51
CA PRO A 1086 -19.54 -22.46 -13.78
C PRO A 1086 -18.47 -23.57 -13.81
N PRO A 1087 -18.76 -24.73 -14.46
CA PRO A 1087 -17.75 -25.75 -14.64
C PRO A 1087 -16.64 -25.25 -15.55
N LEU A 1088 -15.42 -25.70 -15.29
CA LEU A 1088 -14.28 -25.41 -16.14
C LEU A 1088 -14.40 -26.17 -17.47
N TYR A 1089 -15.07 -27.33 -17.50
CA TYR A 1089 -15.10 -28.21 -18.66
C TYR A 1089 -16.46 -28.84 -18.96
N LYS A 1090 -16.72 -29.08 -20.25
CA LYS A 1090 -17.63 -30.12 -20.75
C LYS A 1090 -16.82 -31.21 -21.43
N VAL A 1091 -17.07 -32.47 -21.09
CA VAL A 1091 -16.46 -33.66 -21.67
C VAL A 1091 -17.55 -34.49 -22.35
N GLU A 1092 -17.52 -34.58 -23.67
CA GLU A 1092 -18.51 -35.33 -24.46
C GLU A 1092 -17.93 -36.67 -24.93
N ARG A 1093 -18.65 -37.77 -24.67
CA ARG A 1093 -18.25 -39.13 -25.06
C ARG A 1093 -19.43 -39.86 -25.69
N GLY A 1094 -19.43 -39.93 -27.02
CA GLY A 1094 -20.49 -40.57 -27.81
C GLY A 1094 -21.78 -39.77 -27.78
N ARG A 1095 -22.76 -40.20 -26.97
CA ARG A 1095 -24.02 -39.46 -26.71
C ARG A 1095 -24.09 -38.85 -25.31
N ASN A 1096 -23.16 -39.21 -24.42
CA ASN A 1096 -23.14 -38.71 -23.05
C ASN A 1096 -22.26 -37.47 -22.98
N HIS A 1097 -22.58 -36.56 -22.06
CA HIS A 1097 -21.70 -35.46 -21.71
C HIS A 1097 -21.66 -35.27 -20.20
N TYR A 1098 -20.51 -34.80 -19.72
CA TYR A 1098 -20.17 -34.65 -18.31
C TYR A 1098 -19.61 -33.24 -18.12
N TYR A 1099 -19.96 -32.56 -17.03
CA TYR A 1099 -19.42 -31.24 -16.70
C TYR A 1099 -18.48 -31.38 -15.51
N CYS A 1100 -17.26 -30.84 -15.62
CA CYS A 1100 -16.23 -30.93 -14.57
C CYS A 1100 -15.88 -29.53 -14.07
N TYR A 1101 -15.89 -29.36 -12.75
CA TYR A 1101 -15.67 -28.09 -12.04
C TYR A 1101 -14.22 -27.96 -11.56
N SER A 1102 -13.40 -29.01 -11.67
CA SER A 1102 -11.96 -28.97 -11.46
C SER A 1102 -11.19 -29.87 -12.43
N ASP A 1103 -9.91 -29.55 -12.66
CA ASP A 1103 -8.98 -30.40 -13.42
C ASP A 1103 -8.79 -31.80 -12.79
N ARG A 1104 -9.00 -31.91 -11.47
CA ARG A 1104 -8.99 -33.20 -10.76
C ARG A 1104 -10.20 -34.06 -11.12
N GLU A 1105 -11.38 -33.47 -11.27
CA GLU A 1105 -12.58 -34.18 -11.76
C GLU A 1105 -12.42 -34.57 -13.23
N LEU A 1106 -11.91 -33.67 -14.08
CA LEU A 1106 -11.58 -33.98 -15.47
C LEU A 1106 -10.61 -35.17 -15.56
N THR A 1107 -9.54 -35.14 -14.76
CA THR A 1107 -8.53 -36.20 -14.73
C THR A 1107 -9.09 -37.52 -14.22
N ASN A 1108 -9.87 -37.51 -13.12
CA ASN A 1108 -10.53 -38.73 -12.60
C ASN A 1108 -11.51 -39.34 -13.61
N LEU A 1109 -12.36 -38.53 -14.25
CA LEU A 1109 -13.31 -39.00 -15.26
C LEU A 1109 -12.58 -39.71 -16.41
N ILE A 1110 -11.48 -39.11 -16.89
CA ILE A 1110 -10.65 -39.64 -17.98
C ILE A 1110 -9.86 -40.88 -17.56
N GLN A 1111 -9.29 -40.93 -16.35
CA GLN A 1111 -8.39 -42.01 -15.92
C GLN A 1111 -9.09 -43.20 -15.26
N HIS A 1112 -10.32 -43.02 -14.73
CA HIS A 1112 -10.99 -44.04 -13.91
C HIS A 1112 -12.38 -44.45 -14.42
N GLU A 1113 -13.19 -43.54 -14.99
CA GLU A 1113 -14.47 -43.93 -15.62
C GLU A 1113 -14.33 -44.26 -17.12
N PHE A 1114 -13.35 -43.67 -17.81
CA PHE A 1114 -13.13 -43.87 -19.23
C PHE A 1114 -12.04 -44.93 -19.47
N PRO A 1115 -12.30 -45.97 -20.29
CA PRO A 1115 -11.26 -46.93 -20.71
C PRO A 1115 -10.10 -46.22 -21.42
N ALA A 1116 -8.88 -46.73 -21.29
CA ALA A 1116 -7.65 -46.08 -21.77
C ALA A 1116 -7.61 -45.70 -23.27
N ASN A 1117 -8.45 -46.32 -24.11
CA ASN A 1117 -8.58 -46.02 -25.55
C ASN A 1117 -9.94 -45.34 -25.89
N ALA A 1118 -10.62 -44.74 -24.92
CA ALA A 1118 -11.89 -44.05 -25.13
C ALA A 1118 -11.67 -42.74 -25.91
N ASN A 1119 -12.46 -42.54 -26.97
CA ASN A 1119 -12.47 -41.29 -27.71
C ASN A 1119 -13.54 -40.35 -27.12
N TYR A 1120 -13.12 -39.15 -26.72
CA TYR A 1120 -13.96 -38.13 -26.07
C TYR A 1120 -13.47 -36.72 -26.44
N THR A 1121 -14.36 -35.73 -26.33
CA THR A 1121 -14.12 -34.34 -26.74
C THR A 1121 -14.19 -33.43 -25.51
N ILE A 1122 -13.19 -32.57 -25.29
CA ILE A 1122 -13.21 -31.59 -24.19
C ILE A 1122 -13.45 -30.19 -24.75
N GLN A 1123 -14.40 -29.47 -24.16
CA GLN A 1123 -14.63 -28.03 -24.33
C GLN A 1123 -14.37 -27.35 -22.97
N ARG A 1124 -13.37 -26.47 -22.88
CA ARG A 1124 -13.09 -25.66 -21.67
C ARG A 1124 -13.88 -24.36 -21.74
N PHE A 1125 -14.57 -23.99 -20.65
CA PHE A 1125 -15.28 -22.72 -20.51
C PHE A 1125 -14.39 -21.69 -19.79
N LYS A 1126 -14.56 -20.41 -20.12
CA LYS A 1126 -13.59 -19.34 -19.81
C LYS A 1126 -14.29 -18.05 -19.35
N GLY A 1127 -15.50 -18.19 -18.80
CA GLY A 1127 -16.41 -17.12 -18.39
C GLY A 1127 -17.85 -17.30 -18.92
N LEU A 1128 -18.84 -16.71 -18.23
CA LEU A 1128 -20.27 -16.86 -18.55
C LEU A 1128 -20.67 -16.36 -19.97
N GLY A 1129 -19.89 -15.45 -20.57
CA GLY A 1129 -20.21 -14.88 -21.88
C GLY A 1129 -20.08 -15.86 -23.05
N GLU A 1130 -19.19 -16.86 -22.95
CA GLU A 1130 -18.81 -17.76 -24.05
C GLU A 1130 -19.56 -19.11 -24.04
N MET A 1131 -20.28 -19.41 -22.96
CA MET A 1131 -21.13 -20.60 -22.91
C MET A 1131 -22.36 -20.34 -23.78
N MET A 1132 -22.65 -21.25 -24.73
CA MET A 1132 -23.88 -21.13 -25.52
C MET A 1132 -25.10 -21.13 -24.59
N PRO A 1133 -26.22 -20.46 -24.95
CA PRO A 1133 -27.42 -20.34 -24.10
C PRO A 1133 -27.86 -21.64 -23.41
N GLN A 1134 -27.87 -22.76 -24.12
CA GLN A 1134 -28.21 -24.07 -23.57
C GLN A 1134 -27.16 -24.60 -22.59
N GLN A 1135 -25.86 -24.38 -22.84
CA GLN A 1135 -24.79 -24.82 -21.94
C GLN A 1135 -24.81 -24.00 -20.65
N LEU A 1136 -24.96 -22.67 -20.77
CA LEU A 1136 -25.10 -21.77 -19.64
C LEU A 1136 -26.30 -22.14 -18.75
N TRP A 1137 -27.42 -22.52 -19.38
CA TRP A 1137 -28.56 -23.14 -18.71
C TRP A 1137 -28.14 -24.42 -17.99
N ASP A 1138 -27.69 -25.45 -18.73
CA ASP A 1138 -27.40 -26.79 -18.20
C ASP A 1138 -26.43 -26.78 -17.00
N THR A 1139 -25.51 -25.82 -16.92
CA THR A 1139 -24.41 -25.83 -15.93
C THR A 1139 -24.49 -24.80 -14.80
N THR A 1140 -25.13 -23.65 -15.04
CA THR A 1140 -24.95 -22.47 -14.16
C THR A 1140 -26.26 -21.72 -13.89
N MET A 1141 -27.27 -21.85 -14.76
CA MET A 1141 -28.58 -21.23 -14.53
C MET A 1141 -29.65 -22.23 -14.10
N ASN A 1142 -29.66 -23.47 -14.59
CA ASN A 1142 -30.65 -24.49 -14.24
C ASN A 1142 -30.58 -24.84 -12.73
N PRO A 1143 -31.64 -24.59 -11.92
CA PRO A 1143 -31.64 -24.88 -10.49
C PRO A 1143 -31.42 -26.36 -10.13
N ALA A 1144 -31.64 -27.30 -11.06
CA ALA A 1144 -31.49 -28.73 -10.81
C ALA A 1144 -30.06 -29.28 -10.99
N SER A 1145 -29.15 -28.50 -11.59
CA SER A 1145 -27.80 -28.97 -11.97
C SER A 1145 -26.66 -27.98 -11.72
N ARG A 1146 -26.96 -26.72 -11.39
CA ARG A 1146 -25.94 -25.67 -11.19
C ARG A 1146 -25.22 -25.75 -9.84
N THR A 1147 -24.00 -25.22 -9.82
CA THR A 1147 -23.23 -24.95 -8.59
C THR A 1147 -23.19 -23.45 -8.31
N LEU A 1148 -23.61 -23.04 -7.12
CA LEU A 1148 -23.51 -21.67 -6.61
C LEU A 1148 -22.81 -21.70 -5.24
N LYS A 1149 -21.80 -20.86 -5.01
CA LYS A 1149 -21.34 -20.55 -3.64
C LYS A 1149 -22.28 -19.50 -3.05
N GLN A 1150 -22.94 -19.79 -1.94
CA GLN A 1150 -23.67 -18.78 -1.16
C GLN A 1150 -22.65 -17.86 -0.46
N VAL A 1151 -22.94 -16.56 -0.39
CA VAL A 1151 -22.04 -15.58 0.23
C VAL A 1151 -22.42 -15.42 1.69
N GLU A 1152 -21.50 -15.79 2.58
CA GLU A 1152 -21.71 -15.66 4.02
C GLU A 1152 -21.50 -14.23 4.50
N ILE A 1153 -22.05 -13.91 5.69
CA ILE A 1153 -21.79 -12.65 6.38
C ILE A 1153 -20.27 -12.45 6.58
N GLU A 1154 -19.53 -13.55 6.80
CA GLU A 1154 -18.07 -13.53 6.99
C GLU A 1154 -17.31 -13.16 5.70
N ASP A 1155 -17.68 -13.72 4.53
CA ASP A 1155 -17.12 -13.34 3.22
C ASP A 1155 -17.34 -11.84 2.95
N ALA A 1156 -18.55 -11.34 3.19
CA ALA A 1156 -18.92 -9.95 2.95
C ALA A 1156 -18.27 -8.98 3.95
N ALA A 1157 -18.17 -9.38 5.22
CA ALA A 1157 -17.49 -8.61 6.26
C ALA A 1157 -15.96 -8.65 6.12
N GLU A 1158 -15.36 -9.66 5.47
CA GLU A 1158 -13.95 -9.65 5.06
C GLU A 1158 -13.70 -8.59 3.99
N ALA A 1159 -14.53 -8.56 2.94
CA ALA A 1159 -14.47 -7.56 1.88
C ALA A 1159 -14.62 -6.12 2.42
N ASP A 1160 -15.62 -5.87 3.26
CA ASP A 1160 -15.86 -4.58 3.92
C ASP A 1160 -14.73 -4.19 4.89
N ARG A 1161 -14.19 -5.15 5.66
CA ARG A 1161 -13.04 -4.95 6.57
C ARG A 1161 -11.78 -4.54 5.82
N VAL A 1162 -11.44 -5.22 4.72
CA VAL A 1162 -10.26 -4.89 3.89
C VAL A 1162 -10.40 -3.49 3.27
N PHE A 1163 -11.58 -3.14 2.75
CA PHE A 1163 -11.85 -1.78 2.26
C PHE A 1163 -11.81 -0.74 3.38
N THR A 1164 -12.42 -1.00 4.54
CA THR A 1164 -12.45 -0.09 5.69
C THR A 1164 -11.04 0.16 6.26
N VAL A 1165 -10.18 -0.86 6.31
CA VAL A 1165 -8.78 -0.75 6.77
C VAL A 1165 -7.94 0.03 5.76
N LEU A 1166 -7.93 -0.38 4.48
CA LEU A 1166 -7.05 0.22 3.47
C LEU A 1166 -7.51 1.61 3.03
N MET A 1167 -8.82 1.89 3.06
CA MET A 1167 -9.40 3.11 2.48
C MET A 1167 -10.17 3.99 3.47
N GLY A 1168 -10.69 3.49 4.59
CA GLY A 1168 -11.45 4.30 5.56
C GLY A 1168 -10.58 5.21 6.43
N ASP A 1169 -11.16 6.28 6.98
CA ASP A 1169 -10.47 7.38 7.71
C ASP A 1169 -9.69 6.97 8.97
N ARG A 1170 -9.84 5.71 9.43
CA ARG A 1170 -9.20 5.22 10.65
C ARG A 1170 -7.75 4.83 10.37
N VAL A 1171 -6.84 5.76 10.68
CA VAL A 1171 -5.39 5.54 10.54
C VAL A 1171 -4.89 4.36 11.36
N ALA A 1172 -5.35 4.17 12.61
CA ALA A 1172 -4.83 3.13 13.49
C ALA A 1172 -4.97 1.69 12.93
N PRO A 1173 -6.14 1.19 12.48
CA PRO A 1173 -6.24 -0.12 11.83
C PRO A 1173 -5.44 -0.23 10.53
N ARG A 1174 -5.35 0.84 9.73
CA ARG A 1174 -4.51 0.87 8.52
C ARG A 1174 -3.04 0.73 8.87
N ARG A 1175 -2.62 1.43 9.92
CA ARG A 1175 -1.27 1.41 10.48
C ARG A 1175 -0.94 0.07 11.13
N GLU A 1176 -1.84 -0.52 11.91
CA GLU A 1176 -1.70 -1.87 12.46
C GLU A 1176 -1.59 -2.92 11.34
N PHE A 1177 -2.36 -2.79 10.25
CA PHE A 1177 -2.19 -3.63 9.06
C PHE A 1177 -0.81 -3.45 8.41
N ILE A 1178 -0.39 -2.19 8.19
CA ILE A 1178 0.92 -1.84 7.62
C ILE A 1178 2.08 -2.25 8.55
N GLU A 1179 1.93 -2.23 9.87
CA GLU A 1179 2.97 -2.62 10.84
C GLU A 1179 3.02 -4.15 11.03
N THR A 1180 1.87 -4.83 11.02
CA THR A 1180 1.77 -6.31 11.09
C THR A 1180 2.43 -6.95 9.87
N TYR A 1181 2.03 -6.54 8.66
CA TYR A 1181 2.66 -7.00 7.41
C TYR A 1181 3.99 -6.28 7.13
N GLY A 1182 4.25 -5.15 7.79
CA GLY A 1182 5.49 -4.36 7.68
C GLY A 1182 6.74 -5.09 8.15
N SER A 1183 6.60 -6.12 8.98
CA SER A 1183 7.67 -7.09 9.27
C SER A 1183 8.19 -7.84 8.04
N ARG A 1184 7.49 -7.79 6.90
CA ARG A 1184 7.91 -8.31 5.59
C ARG A 1184 8.33 -7.21 4.59
N LEU A 1185 8.15 -5.94 4.93
CA LEU A 1185 8.70 -4.79 4.19
C LEU A 1185 10.08 -4.45 4.75
N ASN A 1186 11.02 -4.10 3.88
CA ASN A 1186 12.32 -3.64 4.35
C ASN A 1186 12.23 -2.15 4.71
N LEU A 1187 12.89 -1.72 5.79
CA LEU A 1187 12.85 -0.31 6.23
C LEU A 1187 13.58 0.66 5.26
N THR A 1188 14.17 0.14 4.19
CA THR A 1188 14.70 0.90 3.04
C THR A 1188 13.65 1.28 2.01
N ASP A 1189 12.46 0.68 2.07
CA ASP A 1189 11.47 0.70 0.98
C ASP A 1189 10.25 1.58 1.31
N LEU A 1190 10.30 2.29 2.46
CA LEU A 1190 9.36 3.31 2.91
C LEU A 1190 10.06 4.67 2.94
N ASP A 1191 9.51 5.65 2.22
CA ASP A 1191 10.00 7.03 2.16
C ASP A 1191 9.57 7.80 3.43
N ILE A 1192 10.50 8.55 4.05
CA ILE A 1192 10.29 9.35 5.30
C ILE A 1192 11.00 10.71 5.18
#